data_AF-A0A0N1F4Q4-F1
#
_entry.id   AF-A0A0N1F4Q4-F1
#
_cell.length_a   1.000
_cell.length_b   1.000
_cell.length_c   1.000
_cell.angle_alpha   90.00
_cell.angle_beta   90.00
_cell.angle_gamma   90.00
#
_symmetry.space_group_name_H-M   'P 1'
#
loop_
_entity.id
_entity.type
_entity.pdbx_description
1 polymer ?
#
loop_
_entity_poly.entity_id
_entity_poly.type
_entity_poly.pdbx_seq_one_letter_code
_entity_poly.pdbx_strand_id
1 'polypeptide(L)'
;MSGVAVSPSEQGRALWLSTIAFTVCFAVWTIFAIIGIQIKKDLGLSETQFGLLVGTPILTGSLIRLLLGIWSDQYGGRVVYTITMLSAAVMTGLLTFAYDYTTFLIAALGVGIAGGSFSVGVAYVVKWYPKEKQGTALGIFGAGNVGAAVTKFAAPVIMIAYGWKTVALVWAIALAITAVIFFLFTKDDPDLARRRASGQKPEPLSAMMEPLKNIQVWRFSLYYFFVFGGFVALALWLPRYLIGVYGLDIATAGMVGAMYSIPASIFRAYGGHLSDKYGARTVMYWTFLVAVVCTFILAYPPTQYVVEGIRGPIAFSTRMGLLGFMAVAFVLGFFMSLGKAAVYKHIPVYYPDRVGAVGGVVGLVGGLGGFVLPIAFGALNDLTGVWQSCFWLLFVIAAVSLIWMHLAVRQMEKAAAVAGVPVQNLPELPEMQPIHGVALAGALAATGAIQDWRPENKAFWDQTGKAIARQNLWISVPCLLLSFAVWMVWSVVVAKLPSVGFAFTNEQLFWLASLPGLSGATLRIFYSFMPAIFGGRLWTTLATWSLLIPALGMGFAVQNPETPYWIFLGLALLCGFGGGNFASSMANISFFFPKSEKGNALAINAGLGNLGVSVVQFVVPLAITAGVFGALGGAPQTATVGGVTSTLWLQNAGFVFVPFIIASAFAAWFGMNDIATMKASFADQAVIFRRTHNWIMCWLYTGTFGSFIGFSAAFPLLSKILFPEINALQYAFLGPLVGALARAGAGKPCDRIGGGRITFWVFIAMSLGVGGVLYAIGMKGDASAFPVFFASFLFLFAATGVGNASTFQMIPAIMRLEVARLEPQMSQPERVKQSDKEAAAIIGFTSAIAAYGAFFIPKSFGTSIAMTGGAGAALYGFLGFYLSCIAITWWFYTRPGGLLFDTEHGVPASPASPLPTPAE
;
A
#
# COMPACT_ATOMS: atom_id res chain seq x y z
N MET A 1 -24.55 43.65 -15.38
CA MET A 1 -24.25 43.87 -13.96
C MET A 1 -22.86 43.35 -13.67
N SER A 2 -21.87 44.24 -13.60
CA SER A 2 -20.44 43.95 -13.55
C SER A 2 -20.00 43.49 -12.15
N GLY A 3 -19.82 42.19 -11.97
CA GLY A 3 -19.23 41.63 -10.75
C GLY A 3 -17.77 42.06 -10.61
N VAL A 4 -17.32 42.32 -9.38
CA VAL A 4 -15.90 42.55 -9.08
C VAL A 4 -15.12 41.32 -9.54
N ALA A 5 -14.39 41.46 -10.64
CA ALA A 5 -13.60 40.36 -11.21
C ALA A 5 -12.40 40.08 -10.30
N VAL A 6 -12.43 38.96 -9.58
CA VAL A 6 -11.32 38.53 -8.72
C VAL A 6 -10.19 38.02 -9.60
N SER A 7 -9.00 38.63 -9.50
CA SER A 7 -7.85 38.20 -10.29
C SER A 7 -7.21 36.90 -9.73
N PRO A 8 -6.58 36.06 -10.57
CA PRO A 8 -5.84 34.88 -10.11
C PRO A 8 -4.71 35.21 -9.11
N SER A 9 -4.11 36.40 -9.23
CA SER A 9 -3.09 36.90 -8.30
C SER A 9 -3.68 37.15 -6.91
N GLU A 10 -4.88 37.74 -6.83
CA GLU A 10 -5.57 37.97 -5.55
C GLU A 10 -6.00 36.68 -4.88
N GLN A 11 -6.47 35.70 -5.66
CA GLN A 11 -6.77 34.35 -5.18
C GLN A 11 -5.54 33.70 -4.54
N GLY A 12 -4.43 33.67 -5.29
CA GLY A 12 -3.17 33.08 -4.82
C GLY A 12 -2.65 33.78 -3.56
N ARG A 13 -2.71 35.11 -3.51
CA ARG A 13 -2.27 35.90 -2.36
C ARG A 13 -3.10 35.62 -1.11
N ALA A 14 -4.43 35.59 -1.24
CA ALA A 14 -5.32 35.27 -0.12
C ALA A 14 -5.08 33.84 0.40
N LEU A 15 -4.91 32.87 -0.49
CA LEU A 15 -4.66 31.48 -0.13
C LEU A 15 -3.32 31.29 0.58
N TRP A 16 -2.22 31.73 -0.04
CA TRP A 16 -0.87 31.47 0.48
C TRP A 16 -0.60 32.21 1.78
N LEU A 17 -0.97 33.49 1.90
CA LEU A 17 -0.80 34.23 3.15
C LEU A 17 -1.64 33.63 4.28
N SER A 18 -2.86 33.18 3.99
CA SER A 18 -3.71 32.50 4.99
C SER A 18 -3.12 31.14 5.40
N THR A 19 -2.52 30.41 4.47
CA THR A 19 -1.89 29.11 4.73
C THR A 19 -0.63 29.28 5.59
N ILE A 20 0.19 30.28 5.31
CA ILE A 20 1.38 30.61 6.12
C ILE A 20 0.95 31.08 7.51
N ALA A 21 -0.02 31.99 7.59
CA ALA A 21 -0.59 32.44 8.87
C ALA A 21 -1.13 31.27 9.69
N PHE A 22 -1.85 30.35 9.04
CA PHE A 22 -2.37 29.16 9.70
C PHE A 22 -1.25 28.25 10.17
N THR A 23 -0.17 28.12 9.40
CA THR A 23 1.03 27.34 9.77
C THR A 23 1.67 27.85 11.05
N VAL A 24 1.90 29.15 11.15
CA VAL A 24 2.49 29.77 12.34
C VAL A 24 1.55 29.62 13.53
N CYS A 25 0.25 29.88 13.34
CA CYS A 25 -0.76 29.68 14.39
C CYS A 25 -0.79 28.24 14.89
N PHE A 26 -0.74 27.25 13.99
CA PHE A 26 -0.77 25.84 14.35
C PHE A 26 0.51 25.38 15.07
N ALA A 27 1.65 25.96 14.71
CA ALA A 27 2.91 25.74 15.41
C ALA A 27 2.81 26.20 16.88
N VAL A 28 2.32 27.42 17.11
CA VAL A 28 2.09 27.95 18.46
C VAL A 28 1.04 27.15 19.21
N TRP A 29 -0.04 26.77 18.54
CA TRP A 29 -1.13 26.01 19.13
C TRP A 29 -0.69 24.64 19.68
N THR A 30 0.40 24.09 19.11
CA THR A 30 0.99 22.80 19.51
C THR A 30 2.30 22.94 20.28
N ILE A 31 2.64 24.14 20.76
CA ILE A 31 3.92 24.44 21.43
C ILE A 31 4.24 23.49 22.58
N PHE A 32 3.23 23.15 23.40
CA PHE A 32 3.37 22.28 24.57
C PHE A 32 3.71 20.82 24.23
N ALA A 33 3.63 20.38 22.97
CA ALA A 33 4.10 19.06 22.55
C ALA A 33 5.59 18.83 22.87
N ILE A 34 6.39 19.91 22.89
CA ILE A 34 7.82 19.87 23.15
C ILE A 34 8.14 20.53 24.50
N ILE A 35 7.76 21.79 24.69
CA ILE A 35 8.09 22.51 25.95
C ILE A 35 7.40 21.88 27.17
N GLY A 36 6.23 21.26 26.96
CA GLY A 36 5.47 20.61 28.03
C GLY A 36 6.20 19.40 28.63
N ILE A 37 7.11 18.77 27.88
CA ILE A 37 7.91 17.63 28.38
C ILE A 37 8.90 18.10 29.43
N GLN A 38 9.54 19.24 29.18
CA GLN A 38 10.43 19.88 30.15
C GLN A 38 9.62 20.37 31.36
N ILE A 39 8.49 21.06 31.14
CA ILE A 39 7.62 21.54 32.24
C ILE A 39 7.11 20.37 33.10
N LYS A 40 6.74 19.25 32.48
CA LYS A 40 6.36 18.02 33.19
C LYS A 40 7.49 17.54 34.11
N LYS A 41 8.72 17.55 33.63
CA LYS A 41 9.90 17.16 34.41
C LYS A 41 10.15 18.15 35.56
N ASP A 42 10.09 19.45 35.28
CA ASP A 42 10.37 20.51 36.24
C ASP A 42 9.35 20.54 37.39
N LEU A 43 8.07 20.25 37.10
CA LEU A 43 6.98 20.27 38.08
C LEU A 43 6.59 18.88 38.62
N GLY A 44 7.23 17.80 38.14
CA GLY A 44 6.91 16.42 38.56
C GLY A 44 5.48 15.96 38.18
N LEU A 45 4.98 16.34 37.00
CA LEU A 45 3.58 16.11 36.62
C LEU A 45 3.29 14.64 36.21
N SER A 46 2.11 14.13 36.58
CA SER A 46 1.59 12.84 36.09
C SER A 46 1.35 12.82 34.57
N GLU A 47 1.09 11.67 33.95
CA GLU A 47 0.74 11.63 32.52
C GLU A 47 -0.61 12.30 32.27
N THR A 48 -1.57 12.16 33.18
CA THR A 48 -2.86 12.87 33.12
C THR A 48 -2.69 14.39 33.20
N GLN A 49 -1.88 14.88 34.14
CA GLN A 49 -1.61 16.32 34.29
C GLN A 49 -0.90 16.90 33.06
N PHE A 50 0.05 16.15 32.50
CA PHE A 50 0.68 16.49 31.23
C PHE A 50 -0.33 16.51 30.08
N GLY A 51 -1.22 15.51 29.99
CA GLY A 51 -2.31 15.44 29.02
C GLY A 51 -3.23 16.66 29.08
N LEU A 52 -3.60 17.09 30.29
CA LEU A 52 -4.39 18.31 30.49
C LEU A 52 -3.60 19.56 30.05
N LEU A 53 -2.33 19.67 30.40
CA LEU A 53 -1.48 20.80 30.01
C LEU A 53 -1.38 20.94 28.49
N VAL A 54 -1.07 19.86 27.76
CA VAL A 54 -0.94 19.90 26.30
C VAL A 54 -2.29 20.05 25.59
N GLY A 55 -3.37 19.56 26.19
CA GLY A 55 -4.73 19.68 25.65
C GLY A 55 -5.37 21.05 25.87
N THR A 56 -5.01 21.78 26.92
CA THR A 56 -5.66 23.04 27.31
C THR A 56 -5.66 24.13 26.22
N PRO A 57 -4.57 24.37 25.46
CA PRO A 57 -4.61 25.29 24.32
C PRO A 57 -5.58 24.82 23.23
N ILE A 58 -5.71 23.49 23.06
CA ILE A 58 -6.62 22.89 22.09
C ILE A 58 -8.07 23.17 22.48
N LEU A 59 -8.41 23.13 23.77
CA LEU A 59 -9.74 23.48 24.27
C LEU A 59 -10.15 24.89 23.85
N THR A 60 -9.37 25.92 24.23
CA THR A 60 -9.70 27.31 23.89
C THR A 60 -9.83 27.48 22.39
N GLY A 61 -8.84 26.99 21.63
CA GLY A 61 -8.85 27.09 20.17
C GLY A 61 -10.07 26.44 19.54
N SER A 62 -10.57 25.36 20.12
CA SER A 62 -11.78 24.66 19.65
C SER A 62 -13.06 25.40 19.97
N LEU A 63 -13.20 25.92 21.18
CA LEU A 63 -14.41 26.63 21.62
C LEU A 63 -14.62 27.94 20.86
N ILE A 64 -13.55 28.71 20.64
CA ILE A 64 -13.65 30.01 19.98
C ILE A 64 -13.81 29.91 18.45
N ARG A 65 -13.64 28.72 17.85
CA ARG A 65 -13.77 28.52 16.38
C ARG A 65 -15.12 28.93 15.83
N LEU A 66 -16.19 28.65 16.58
CA LEU A 66 -17.54 29.04 16.17
C LEU A 66 -17.67 30.56 16.14
N LEU A 67 -17.28 31.21 17.24
CA LEU A 67 -17.32 32.66 17.39
C LEU A 67 -16.48 33.38 16.34
N LEU A 68 -15.23 32.96 16.15
CA LEU A 68 -14.33 33.56 15.18
C LEU A 68 -14.76 33.31 13.73
N GLY A 69 -15.37 32.16 13.43
CA GLY A 69 -15.96 31.91 12.11
C GLY A 69 -17.08 32.91 11.82
N ILE A 70 -18.01 33.09 12.76
CA ILE A 70 -19.10 34.08 12.66
C ILE A 70 -18.56 35.50 12.54
N TRP A 71 -17.59 35.88 13.38
CA TRP A 71 -16.97 37.20 13.34
C TRP A 71 -16.24 37.44 12.02
N SER A 72 -15.67 36.41 11.40
CA SER A 72 -15.03 36.54 10.08
C SER A 72 -16.05 36.83 8.98
N ASP A 73 -17.25 36.26 9.08
CA ASP A 73 -18.36 36.56 8.17
C ASP A 73 -18.99 37.94 8.43
N GLN A 74 -19.01 38.39 9.69
CA GLN A 74 -19.60 39.67 10.07
C GLN A 74 -18.65 40.86 9.89
N TYR A 75 -17.39 40.75 10.31
CA TYR A 75 -16.43 41.86 10.36
C TYR A 75 -15.34 41.77 9.28
N GLY A 76 -15.22 40.61 8.63
CA GLY A 76 -14.23 40.34 7.59
C GLY A 76 -13.05 39.54 8.09
N GLY A 77 -12.67 38.54 7.30
CA GLY A 77 -11.58 37.62 7.65
C GLY A 77 -10.24 38.34 7.85
N ARG A 78 -9.95 39.40 7.09
CA ARG A 78 -8.69 40.16 7.19
C ARG A 78 -8.42 40.68 8.60
N VAL A 79 -9.37 41.40 9.18
CA VAL A 79 -9.22 42.05 10.49
C VAL A 79 -9.27 41.02 11.61
N VAL A 80 -10.22 40.08 11.54
CA VAL A 80 -10.39 39.06 12.58
C VAL A 80 -9.16 38.16 12.68
N TYR A 81 -8.53 37.81 11.55
CA TYR A 81 -7.32 36.97 11.56
C TYR A 81 -6.14 37.71 12.20
N THR A 82 -5.94 38.98 11.85
CA THR A 82 -4.89 39.81 12.43
C THR A 82 -5.05 39.95 13.95
N ILE A 83 -6.25 40.25 14.44
CA ILE A 83 -6.52 40.36 15.88
C ILE A 83 -6.29 39.03 16.59
N THR A 84 -6.71 37.92 15.98
CA THR A 84 -6.50 36.57 16.53
C THR A 84 -5.00 36.28 16.70
N MET A 85 -4.18 36.59 15.69
CA MET A 85 -2.73 36.37 15.73
C MET A 85 -2.03 37.28 16.74
N LEU A 86 -2.38 38.57 16.80
CA LEU A 86 -1.79 39.51 17.78
C LEU A 86 -2.16 39.13 19.22
N SER A 87 -3.42 38.75 19.45
CA SER A 87 -3.88 38.30 20.77
C SER A 87 -3.15 37.02 21.20
N ALA A 88 -3.01 36.05 20.27
CA ALA A 88 -2.24 34.84 20.52
C ALA A 88 -0.75 35.13 20.75
N ALA A 89 -0.16 36.10 20.04
CA ALA A 89 1.23 36.52 20.24
C ALA A 89 1.45 37.05 21.66
N VAL A 90 0.58 37.95 22.13
CA VAL A 90 0.64 38.50 23.49
C VAL A 90 0.52 37.38 24.53
N MET A 91 -0.48 36.51 24.39
CA MET A 91 -0.67 35.39 25.33
C MET A 91 0.49 34.39 25.33
N THR A 92 1.11 34.17 24.17
CA THR A 92 2.31 33.32 24.05
C THR A 92 3.53 33.98 24.69
N GLY A 93 3.66 35.31 24.63
CA GLY A 93 4.68 36.04 25.39
C GLY A 93 4.44 35.94 26.90
N LEU A 94 3.18 36.07 27.33
CA LEU A 94 2.80 35.97 28.75
C LEU A 94 3.04 34.58 29.36
N LEU A 95 3.11 33.52 28.55
CA LEU A 95 3.51 32.18 28.99
C LEU A 95 4.85 32.15 29.72
N THR A 96 5.77 33.08 29.43
CA THR A 96 7.10 33.15 30.06
C THR A 96 7.07 33.49 31.56
N PHE A 97 5.94 34.00 32.05
CA PHE A 97 5.70 34.32 33.46
C PHE A 97 5.05 33.18 34.26
N ALA A 98 4.67 32.07 33.61
CA ALA A 98 4.13 30.91 34.32
C ALA A 98 5.22 30.18 35.13
N TYR A 99 4.89 29.75 36.35
CA TYR A 99 5.84 29.15 37.30
C TYR A 99 5.31 27.92 38.04
N ASP A 100 3.99 27.73 38.09
CA ASP A 100 3.33 26.57 38.70
C ASP A 100 2.29 25.97 37.74
N TYR A 101 1.77 24.78 38.09
CA TYR A 101 0.86 24.05 37.21
C TYR A 101 -0.39 24.87 36.82
N THR A 102 -0.98 25.59 37.77
CA THR A 102 -2.19 26.39 37.55
C THR A 102 -1.92 27.57 36.61
N THR A 103 -0.84 28.31 36.82
CA THR A 103 -0.44 29.43 35.97
C THR A 103 -0.08 28.96 34.56
N PHE A 104 0.52 27.77 34.41
CA PHE A 104 0.71 27.14 33.10
C PHE A 104 -0.60 26.80 32.39
N LEU A 105 -1.62 26.29 33.10
CA LEU A 105 -2.94 26.03 32.51
C LEU A 105 -3.62 27.34 32.07
N ILE A 106 -3.55 28.39 32.88
CA ILE A 106 -4.10 29.71 32.52
C ILE A 106 -3.39 30.28 31.28
N ALA A 107 -2.06 30.24 31.25
CA ALA A 107 -1.30 30.66 30.08
C ALA A 107 -1.62 29.81 28.84
N ALA A 108 -1.77 28.49 29.02
CA ALA A 108 -2.13 27.56 27.96
C ALA A 108 -3.51 27.88 27.36
N LEU A 109 -4.49 28.30 28.17
CA LEU A 109 -5.79 28.78 27.68
C LEU A 109 -5.60 29.97 26.74
N GLY A 110 -4.76 30.93 27.11
CA GLY A 110 -4.45 32.10 26.28
C GLY A 110 -3.72 31.76 24.97
N VAL A 111 -2.71 30.90 25.03
CA VAL A 111 -2.00 30.37 23.83
C VAL A 111 -2.97 29.72 22.86
N GLY A 112 -4.02 29.09 23.39
CA GLY A 112 -5.08 28.43 22.61
C GLY A 112 -5.83 29.33 21.63
N ILE A 113 -5.79 30.67 21.78
CA ILE A 113 -6.38 31.61 20.82
C ILE A 113 -5.87 31.36 19.39
N ALA A 114 -4.60 30.95 19.24
CA ALA A 114 -4.01 30.60 17.95
C ALA A 114 -4.81 29.50 17.21
N GLY A 115 -5.43 28.57 17.93
CA GLY A 115 -6.20 27.46 17.35
C GLY A 115 -7.50 27.86 16.66
N GLY A 116 -8.00 29.06 16.93
CA GLY A 116 -9.18 29.66 16.30
C GLY A 116 -8.95 30.15 14.87
N SER A 117 -7.68 30.36 14.49
CA SER A 117 -7.24 30.79 13.15
C SER A 117 -7.80 29.96 12.00
N PHE A 118 -8.04 28.66 12.22
CA PHE A 118 -8.56 27.78 11.19
C PHE A 118 -9.93 28.22 10.67
N SER A 119 -10.89 28.52 11.57
CA SER A 119 -12.23 28.96 11.16
C SER A 119 -12.21 30.29 10.44
N VAL A 120 -11.35 31.21 10.89
CA VAL A 120 -11.16 32.52 10.27
C VAL A 120 -10.62 32.36 8.84
N GLY A 121 -9.57 31.56 8.68
CA GLY A 121 -8.95 31.33 7.38
C GLY A 121 -9.85 30.56 6.42
N VAL A 122 -10.65 29.59 6.89
CA VAL A 122 -11.68 28.93 6.07
C VAL A 122 -12.69 29.96 5.56
N ALA A 123 -13.30 30.74 6.46
CA ALA A 123 -14.31 31.75 6.09
C ALA A 123 -13.75 32.82 5.15
N TYR A 124 -12.46 33.16 5.29
CA TYR A 124 -11.78 34.11 4.42
C TYR A 124 -11.46 33.53 3.04
N VAL A 125 -10.80 32.36 2.96
CA VAL A 125 -10.26 31.80 1.71
C VAL A 125 -11.36 31.38 0.74
N VAL A 126 -12.46 30.78 1.21
CA VAL A 126 -13.52 30.27 0.32
C VAL A 126 -14.18 31.35 -0.54
N LYS A 127 -14.23 32.59 -0.04
CA LYS A 127 -14.85 33.75 -0.70
C LYS A 127 -14.04 34.26 -1.90
N TRP A 128 -12.79 33.83 -2.05
CA TRP A 128 -11.95 34.19 -3.19
C TRP A 128 -12.07 33.20 -4.37
N TYR A 129 -12.61 32.01 -4.13
CA TYR A 129 -12.65 30.92 -5.11
C TYR A 129 -14.07 30.54 -5.51
N PRO A 130 -14.30 30.17 -6.78
CA PRO A 130 -15.59 29.66 -7.24
C PRO A 130 -15.89 28.28 -6.60
N LYS A 131 -17.17 27.92 -6.50
CA LYS A 131 -17.66 26.74 -5.75
C LYS A 131 -16.92 25.45 -6.14
N GLU A 132 -16.58 25.29 -7.41
CA GLU A 132 -15.91 24.11 -7.97
C GLU A 132 -14.44 23.98 -7.52
N LYS A 133 -13.80 25.09 -7.11
CA LYS A 133 -12.38 25.13 -6.70
C LYS A 133 -12.21 25.27 -5.18
N GLN A 134 -13.28 25.47 -4.43
CA GLN A 134 -13.23 25.67 -2.98
C GLN A 134 -12.65 24.46 -2.24
N GLY A 135 -12.95 23.22 -2.68
CA GLY A 135 -12.39 22.00 -2.07
C GLY A 135 -10.86 21.97 -2.12
N THR A 136 -10.27 22.24 -3.29
CA THR A 136 -8.81 22.33 -3.48
C THR A 136 -8.20 23.48 -2.68
N ALA A 137 -8.81 24.67 -2.70
CA ALA A 137 -8.33 25.82 -1.94
C ALA A 137 -8.32 25.54 -0.42
N LEU A 138 -9.38 24.94 0.11
CA LEU A 138 -9.48 24.51 1.50
C LEU A 138 -8.48 23.39 1.85
N GLY A 139 -8.20 22.49 0.90
CA GLY A 139 -7.17 21.47 1.02
C GLY A 139 -5.78 22.07 1.21
N ILE A 140 -5.41 23.05 0.37
CA ILE A 140 -4.14 23.78 0.44
C ILE A 140 -4.05 24.60 1.73
N PHE A 141 -5.08 25.38 2.04
CA PHE A 141 -5.14 26.14 3.29
C PHE A 141 -4.97 25.23 4.52
N GLY A 142 -5.70 24.11 4.54
CA GLY A 142 -5.63 23.14 5.62
C GLY A 142 -4.29 22.42 5.75
N ALA A 143 -3.41 22.48 4.74
CA ALA A 143 -2.04 21.97 4.83
C ALA A 143 -1.19 22.75 5.85
N GLY A 144 -1.64 23.94 6.27
CA GLY A 144 -1.02 24.70 7.35
C GLY A 144 -0.97 23.97 8.71
N ASN A 145 -1.69 22.84 8.87
CA ASN A 145 -1.47 21.91 9.98
C ASN A 145 0.02 21.45 10.11
N VAL A 146 0.82 21.62 9.05
CA VAL A 146 2.27 21.36 9.05
C VAL A 146 3.00 22.16 10.14
N GLY A 147 2.41 23.23 10.67
CA GLY A 147 2.91 23.95 11.84
C GLY A 147 3.26 23.04 13.01
N ALA A 148 2.51 21.94 13.22
CA ALA A 148 2.83 20.97 14.27
C ALA A 148 4.14 20.21 14.03
N ALA A 149 4.60 20.10 12.79
CA ALA A 149 5.93 19.60 12.47
C ALA A 149 7.00 20.70 12.66
N VAL A 150 6.69 21.95 12.27
CA VAL A 150 7.62 23.08 12.46
C VAL A 150 8.02 23.22 13.94
N THR A 151 7.06 23.16 14.86
CA THR A 151 7.35 23.16 16.30
C THR A 151 8.24 21.99 16.70
N LYS A 152 7.99 20.79 16.19
CA LYS A 152 8.80 19.61 16.52
C LYS A 152 10.24 19.68 16.02
N PHE A 153 10.51 20.40 14.94
CA PHE A 153 11.87 20.63 14.46
C PHE A 153 12.55 21.80 15.17
N ALA A 154 11.88 22.96 15.24
CA ALA A 154 12.50 24.19 15.73
C ALA A 154 12.57 24.26 17.25
N ALA A 155 11.53 23.81 17.97
CA ALA A 155 11.44 23.98 19.42
C ALA A 155 12.54 23.21 20.18
N PRO A 156 12.86 21.93 19.88
CA PRO A 156 13.94 21.24 20.59
C PRO A 156 15.30 21.93 20.43
N VAL A 157 15.63 22.40 19.24
CA VAL A 157 16.91 23.09 18.95
C VAL A 157 17.02 24.38 19.77
N ILE A 158 15.99 25.22 19.75
CA ILE A 158 15.97 26.47 20.51
C ILE A 158 15.96 26.19 22.01
N MET A 159 15.20 25.19 22.45
CA MET A 159 15.06 24.84 23.86
C MET A 159 16.36 24.32 24.47
N ILE A 160 17.13 23.51 23.73
CA ILE A 160 18.42 22.99 24.18
C ILE A 160 19.44 24.14 24.34
N ALA A 161 19.43 25.11 23.42
CA ALA A 161 20.39 26.21 23.44
C ALA A 161 20.02 27.34 24.42
N TYR A 162 18.73 27.69 24.52
CA TYR A 162 18.28 28.92 25.17
C TYR A 162 17.08 28.73 26.11
N GLY A 163 16.67 27.48 26.38
CA GLY A 163 15.55 27.16 27.26
C GLY A 163 14.16 27.36 26.63
N TRP A 164 13.14 26.79 27.29
CA TRP A 164 11.77 26.78 26.78
C TRP A 164 11.11 28.16 26.73
N LYS A 165 11.53 29.11 27.59
CA LYS A 165 11.02 30.49 27.59
C LYS A 165 11.35 31.19 26.28
N THR A 166 12.56 30.96 25.74
CA THR A 166 12.98 31.52 24.46
C THR A 166 12.15 30.95 23.31
N VAL A 167 11.77 29.67 23.36
CA VAL A 167 10.85 29.07 22.39
C VAL A 167 9.53 29.83 22.35
N ALA A 168 8.93 30.12 23.52
CA ALA A 168 7.68 30.88 23.60
C ALA A 168 7.82 32.30 23.02
N LEU A 169 8.90 33.02 23.34
CA LEU A 169 9.15 34.35 22.79
C LEU A 169 9.35 34.36 21.27
N VAL A 170 10.11 33.39 20.73
CA VAL A 170 10.31 33.26 19.28
C VAL A 170 8.97 33.04 18.57
N TRP A 171 8.10 32.19 19.10
CA TRP A 171 6.77 31.95 18.55
C TRP A 171 5.84 33.16 18.67
N ALA A 172 5.90 33.89 19.78
CA ALA A 172 5.16 35.13 19.97
C ALA A 172 5.55 36.20 18.93
N ILE A 173 6.87 36.39 18.71
CA ILE A 173 7.40 37.32 17.71
C ILE A 173 7.00 36.88 16.30
N ALA A 174 7.12 35.58 15.98
CA ALA A 174 6.72 35.04 14.69
C ALA A 174 5.23 35.29 14.40
N LEU A 175 4.35 35.11 15.39
CA LEU A 175 2.93 35.45 15.25
C LEU A 175 2.70 36.94 15.00
N ALA A 176 3.36 37.82 15.75
CA ALA A 176 3.21 39.26 15.58
C ALA A 176 3.66 39.72 14.18
N ILE A 177 4.83 39.24 13.72
CA ILE A 177 5.34 39.52 12.37
C ILE A 177 4.35 39.01 11.32
N THR A 178 3.86 37.79 11.48
CA THR A 178 2.89 37.18 10.54
C THR A 178 1.58 37.96 10.50
N ALA A 179 1.11 38.48 11.64
CA ALA A 179 -0.08 39.32 11.71
C ALA A 179 0.09 40.64 10.95
N VAL A 180 1.25 41.30 11.09
CA VAL A 180 1.58 42.53 10.38
C VAL A 180 1.66 42.27 8.88
N ILE A 181 2.39 41.24 8.46
CA ILE A 181 2.49 40.85 7.04
C ILE A 181 1.10 40.52 6.48
N PHE A 182 0.32 39.69 7.18
CA PHE A 182 -1.01 39.34 6.74
C PHE A 182 -1.89 40.58 6.57
N PHE A 183 -1.90 41.49 7.55
CA PHE A 183 -2.70 42.71 7.48
C PHE A 183 -2.29 43.62 6.32
N LEU A 184 -0.99 43.82 6.09
CA LEU A 184 -0.47 44.71 5.05
C LEU A 184 -0.69 44.16 3.64
N PHE A 185 -0.56 42.84 3.45
CA PHE A 185 -0.57 42.23 2.11
C PHE A 185 -1.90 41.56 1.73
N THR A 186 -2.89 41.48 2.61
CA THR A 186 -4.25 40.98 2.27
C THR A 186 -5.25 42.12 2.02
N LYS A 187 -6.42 41.76 1.46
CA LYS A 187 -7.54 42.68 1.17
C LYS A 187 -8.81 42.16 1.83
N ASP A 188 -9.83 43.00 1.93
CA ASP A 188 -11.15 42.55 2.36
C ASP A 188 -11.73 41.58 1.32
N ASP A 189 -12.47 40.57 1.77
CA ASP A 189 -13.03 39.56 0.87
C ASP A 189 -14.09 40.15 -0.07
N PRO A 190 -14.30 39.56 -1.27
CA PRO A 190 -15.21 40.10 -2.27
C PRO A 190 -16.67 40.25 -1.79
N ASP A 191 -17.11 39.40 -0.87
CA ASP A 191 -18.48 39.41 -0.35
C ASP A 191 -18.67 40.55 0.63
N LEU A 192 -17.71 40.76 1.54
CA LEU A 192 -17.70 41.88 2.46
C LEU A 192 -17.60 43.22 1.73
N ALA A 193 -16.74 43.31 0.71
CA ALA A 193 -16.62 44.49 -0.13
C ALA A 193 -17.95 44.84 -0.82
N ARG A 194 -18.64 43.83 -1.38
CA ARG A 194 -19.98 43.99 -1.96
C ARG A 194 -21.02 44.40 -0.91
N ARG A 195 -21.01 43.77 0.26
CA ARG A 195 -21.97 44.06 1.34
C ARG A 195 -21.82 45.48 1.88
N ARG A 196 -20.58 45.97 2.02
CA ARG A 196 -20.32 47.37 2.41
C ARG A 196 -20.76 48.34 1.32
N ALA A 197 -20.52 48.02 0.05
CA ALA A 197 -20.97 48.85 -1.07
C ALA A 197 -22.50 48.90 -1.21
N SER A 198 -23.22 47.84 -0.84
CA SER A 198 -24.69 47.76 -0.92
C SER A 198 -25.43 48.17 0.36
N GLY A 199 -24.72 48.48 1.44
CA GLY A 199 -25.32 48.85 2.74
C GLY A 199 -26.11 47.73 3.43
N GLN A 200 -25.96 46.47 3.00
CA GLN A 200 -26.68 45.34 3.56
C GLN A 200 -26.18 45.01 4.98
N LYS A 201 -27.12 44.81 5.92
CA LYS A 201 -26.78 44.39 7.29
C LYS A 201 -26.32 42.93 7.31
N PRO A 202 -25.41 42.56 8.25
CA PRO A 202 -25.05 41.16 8.45
C PRO A 202 -26.27 40.35 8.89
N GLU A 203 -26.30 39.09 8.49
CA GLU A 203 -27.36 38.18 8.89
C GLU A 203 -27.29 37.87 10.40
N PRO A 204 -28.44 37.76 11.10
CA PRO A 204 -28.46 37.50 12.54
C PRO A 204 -27.89 36.13 12.89
N LEU A 205 -27.28 36.04 14.09
CA LEU A 205 -26.66 34.82 14.62
C LEU A 205 -27.62 33.62 14.63
N SER A 206 -28.90 33.84 14.93
CA SER A 206 -29.93 32.81 14.96
C SER A 206 -30.12 32.11 13.61
N ALA A 207 -30.00 32.82 12.50
CA ALA A 207 -30.09 32.26 11.15
C ALA A 207 -28.82 31.47 10.77
N MET A 208 -27.65 31.90 11.25
CA MET A 208 -26.38 31.19 11.01
C MET A 208 -26.28 29.85 11.76
N MET A 209 -26.99 29.69 12.88
CA MET A 209 -27.02 28.46 13.68
C MET A 209 -28.09 27.45 13.23
N GLU A 210 -28.98 27.82 12.31
CA GLU A 210 -30.04 26.94 11.80
C GLU A 210 -29.54 25.57 11.29
N PRO A 211 -28.41 25.47 10.56
CA PRO A 211 -27.91 24.19 10.06
C PRO A 211 -27.55 23.18 11.16
N LEU A 212 -27.37 23.60 12.41
CA LEU A 212 -27.01 22.71 13.53
C LEU A 212 -28.17 21.79 13.95
N LYS A 213 -29.40 22.09 13.52
CA LYS A 213 -30.56 21.20 13.68
C LYS A 213 -30.42 19.91 12.86
N ASN A 214 -29.54 19.89 11.86
CA ASN A 214 -29.35 18.75 10.98
C ASN A 214 -28.39 17.71 11.58
N ILE A 215 -28.85 16.45 11.69
CA ILE A 215 -28.08 15.32 12.24
C ILE A 215 -26.76 15.06 11.47
N GLN A 216 -26.69 15.45 10.20
CA GLN A 216 -25.51 15.26 9.35
C GLN A 216 -24.32 16.05 9.85
N VAL A 217 -24.53 17.25 10.39
CA VAL A 217 -23.46 18.09 10.96
C VAL A 217 -22.79 17.36 12.12
N TRP A 218 -23.57 16.69 12.97
CA TRP A 218 -23.08 15.92 14.12
C TRP A 218 -22.37 14.62 13.69
N ARG A 219 -22.85 13.97 12.63
CA ARG A 219 -22.14 12.81 12.04
C ARG A 219 -20.77 13.21 11.49
N PHE A 220 -20.70 14.28 10.69
CA PHE A 220 -19.41 14.79 10.20
C PHE A 220 -18.48 15.22 11.34
N SER A 221 -19.05 15.80 12.39
CA SER A 221 -18.33 16.17 13.61
C SER A 221 -17.70 14.96 14.30
N LEU A 222 -18.42 13.84 14.43
CA LEU A 222 -17.88 12.58 14.97
C LEU A 222 -16.71 12.05 14.13
N TYR A 223 -16.85 12.05 12.80
CA TYR A 223 -15.75 11.58 11.95
C TYR A 223 -14.53 12.49 12.06
N TYR A 224 -14.76 13.80 12.12
CA TYR A 224 -13.70 14.80 12.30
C TYR A 224 -13.03 14.74 13.68
N PHE A 225 -13.76 14.34 14.73
CA PHE A 225 -13.21 14.05 16.05
C PHE A 225 -12.07 13.04 15.96
N PHE A 226 -12.24 11.97 15.18
CA PHE A 226 -11.15 11.01 14.97
C PHE A 226 -10.06 11.55 14.03
N VAL A 227 -10.40 11.91 12.79
CA VAL A 227 -9.36 12.18 11.76
C VAL A 227 -8.58 13.47 12.02
N PHE A 228 -9.17 14.45 12.72
CA PHE A 228 -8.49 15.68 13.14
C PHE A 228 -8.16 15.68 14.62
N GLY A 229 -9.12 15.41 15.50
CA GLY A 229 -8.89 15.42 16.94
C GLY A 229 -7.88 14.36 17.39
N GLY A 230 -8.06 13.12 16.93
CA GLY A 230 -7.08 12.05 17.12
C GLY A 230 -5.70 12.38 16.55
N PHE A 231 -5.66 13.11 15.42
CA PHE A 231 -4.40 13.57 14.84
C PHE A 231 -3.69 14.58 15.75
N VAL A 232 -4.41 15.61 16.21
CA VAL A 232 -3.85 16.62 17.11
C VAL A 232 -3.39 15.96 18.40
N ALA A 233 -4.21 15.07 18.97
CA ALA A 233 -3.87 14.34 20.18
C ALA A 233 -2.58 13.53 20.06
N LEU A 234 -2.46 12.73 19.00
CA LEU A 234 -1.22 11.98 18.72
C LEU A 234 -0.04 12.93 18.45
N ALA A 235 -0.25 14.01 17.69
CA ALA A 235 0.81 14.96 17.40
C ALA A 235 1.36 15.65 18.66
N LEU A 236 0.55 15.83 19.71
CA LEU A 236 0.97 16.34 21.01
C LEU A 236 1.62 15.25 21.88
N TRP A 237 1.10 14.02 21.82
CA TRP A 237 1.49 12.90 22.68
C TRP A 237 2.78 12.18 22.22
N LEU A 238 3.01 12.13 20.90
CA LEU A 238 4.03 11.28 20.29
C LEU A 238 5.45 11.53 20.81
N PRO A 239 5.95 12.77 20.95
CA PRO A 239 7.28 12.98 21.50
C PRO A 239 7.45 12.39 22.91
N ARG A 240 6.45 12.57 23.80
CA ARG A 240 6.45 11.96 25.14
C ARG A 240 6.39 10.44 25.10
N TYR A 241 5.56 9.87 24.21
CA TYR A 241 5.44 8.43 24.01
C TYR A 241 6.77 7.82 23.53
N LEU A 242 7.43 8.46 22.56
CA LEU A 242 8.69 8.00 21.99
C LEU A 242 9.85 8.01 23.01
N ILE A 243 9.92 9.05 23.85
CA ILE A 243 10.86 9.10 24.97
C ILE A 243 10.58 7.97 25.96
N GLY A 244 9.30 7.74 26.30
CA GLY A 244 8.89 6.75 27.30
C GLY A 244 9.08 5.29 26.86
N VAL A 245 8.78 4.98 25.61
CA VAL A 245 8.80 3.61 25.08
C VAL A 245 10.15 3.22 24.49
N TYR A 246 10.80 4.14 23.78
CA TYR A 246 12.02 3.86 23.02
C TYR A 246 13.28 4.49 23.62
N GLY A 247 13.16 5.27 24.70
CA GLY A 247 14.31 5.89 25.37
C GLY A 247 15.00 6.97 24.54
N LEU A 248 14.30 7.57 23.57
CA LEU A 248 14.85 8.63 22.73
C LEU A 248 15.04 9.92 23.53
N ASP A 249 16.04 10.72 23.15
CA ASP A 249 16.15 12.10 23.63
C ASP A 249 15.06 13.00 23.02
N ILE A 250 14.86 14.19 23.59
CA ILE A 250 13.78 15.12 23.19
C ILE A 250 13.93 15.58 21.73
N ALA A 251 15.16 15.79 21.25
CA ALA A 251 15.39 16.24 19.87
C ALA A 251 15.05 15.12 18.88
N THR A 252 15.55 13.91 19.13
CA THR A 252 15.26 12.74 18.29
C THR A 252 13.77 12.39 18.33
N ALA A 253 13.13 12.41 19.49
CA ALA A 253 11.69 12.17 19.63
C ALA A 253 10.84 13.23 18.92
N GLY A 254 11.27 14.50 18.94
CA GLY A 254 10.66 15.57 18.17
C GLY A 254 10.73 15.32 16.67
N MET A 255 11.93 15.05 16.14
CA MET A 255 12.16 14.76 14.72
C MET A 255 11.36 13.54 14.25
N VAL A 256 11.38 12.44 15.01
CA VAL A 256 10.60 11.24 14.70
C VAL A 256 9.09 11.52 14.77
N GLY A 257 8.62 12.26 15.77
CA GLY A 257 7.22 12.69 15.86
C GLY A 257 6.78 13.60 14.70
N ALA A 258 7.71 14.31 14.07
CA ALA A 258 7.44 15.09 12.86
C ALA A 258 7.13 14.20 11.65
N MET A 259 7.72 13.00 11.56
CA MET A 259 7.43 12.02 10.49
C MET A 259 5.96 11.57 10.48
N TYR A 260 5.27 11.61 11.62
CA TYR A 260 3.81 11.45 11.68
C TYR A 260 3.08 12.72 11.22
N SER A 261 3.56 13.90 11.64
CA SER A 261 2.84 15.17 11.48
C SER A 261 2.91 15.74 10.05
N ILE A 262 4.03 15.55 9.36
CA ILE A 262 4.27 16.03 7.99
C ILE A 262 3.30 15.40 6.98
N PRO A 263 3.25 14.06 6.81
CA PRO A 263 2.32 13.45 5.86
C PRO A 263 0.86 13.71 6.24
N ALA A 264 0.56 13.73 7.54
CA ALA A 264 -0.76 14.08 8.05
C ALA A 264 -1.19 15.51 7.74
N SER A 265 -0.29 16.37 7.26
CA SER A 265 -0.56 17.77 6.92
C SER A 265 -0.46 18.03 5.42
N ILE A 266 0.63 17.62 4.77
CA ILE A 266 0.89 17.89 3.34
C ILE A 266 -0.12 17.18 2.45
N PHE A 267 -0.46 15.92 2.76
CA PHE A 267 -1.37 15.14 1.92
C PHE A 267 -2.85 15.54 2.08
N ARG A 268 -3.17 16.57 2.86
CA ARG A 268 -4.55 17.05 2.98
C ARG A 268 -5.04 17.66 1.67
N ALA A 269 -4.19 18.44 0.99
CA ALA A 269 -4.51 18.97 -0.34
C ALA A 269 -4.78 17.82 -1.34
N TYR A 270 -3.97 16.75 -1.25
CA TYR A 270 -4.15 15.54 -2.04
C TYR A 270 -5.46 14.81 -1.70
N GLY A 271 -5.84 14.73 -0.42
CA GLY A 271 -7.12 14.18 0.01
C GLY A 271 -8.32 14.92 -0.58
N GLY A 272 -8.21 16.23 -0.78
CA GLY A 272 -9.23 17.04 -1.46
C GLY A 272 -9.38 16.59 -2.91
N HIS A 273 -8.27 16.54 -3.65
CA HIS A 273 -8.24 16.03 -5.03
C HIS A 273 -8.75 14.58 -5.14
N LEU A 274 -8.39 13.72 -4.20
CA LEU A 274 -8.83 12.33 -4.17
C LEU A 274 -10.34 12.21 -3.94
N SER A 275 -10.88 13.08 -3.08
CA SER A 275 -12.31 13.16 -2.82
C SER A 275 -13.06 13.76 -4.01
N ASP A 276 -12.43 14.64 -4.80
CA ASP A 276 -12.90 15.13 -6.11
C ASP A 276 -12.96 14.04 -7.16
N LYS A 277 -11.99 13.13 -7.14
CA LYS A 277 -11.86 12.07 -8.13
C LYS A 277 -12.71 10.83 -7.87
N TYR A 278 -12.73 10.36 -6.62
CA TYR A 278 -13.30 9.07 -6.22
C TYR A 278 -14.50 9.19 -5.27
N GLY A 279 -14.86 10.42 -4.91
CA GLY A 279 -15.88 10.74 -3.93
C GLY A 279 -15.37 10.74 -2.49
N ALA A 280 -15.88 11.67 -1.69
CA ALA A 280 -15.47 11.84 -0.29
C ALA A 280 -15.89 10.63 0.57
N ARG A 281 -17.04 10.01 0.29
CA ARG A 281 -17.46 8.77 0.97
C ARG A 281 -16.41 7.66 0.84
N THR A 282 -15.90 7.41 -0.36
CA THR A 282 -14.92 6.35 -0.63
C THR A 282 -13.62 6.60 0.15
N VAL A 283 -13.14 7.84 0.12
CA VAL A 283 -11.92 8.25 0.83
C VAL A 283 -12.08 8.11 2.36
N MET A 284 -13.28 8.36 2.90
CA MET A 284 -13.57 8.11 4.30
C MET A 284 -13.52 6.62 4.68
N TYR A 285 -14.07 5.72 3.85
CA TYR A 285 -13.95 4.27 4.07
C TYR A 285 -12.48 3.81 4.09
N TRP A 286 -11.68 4.26 3.13
CA TRP A 286 -10.24 3.96 3.12
C TRP A 286 -9.57 4.47 4.40
N THR A 287 -9.88 5.69 4.81
CA THR A 287 -9.32 6.31 6.00
C THR A 287 -9.61 5.48 7.26
N PHE A 288 -10.87 5.16 7.51
CA PHE A 288 -11.25 4.44 8.71
C PHE A 288 -10.78 2.98 8.70
N LEU A 289 -10.83 2.29 7.56
CA LEU A 289 -10.38 0.91 7.46
C LEU A 289 -8.87 0.78 7.72
N VAL A 290 -8.07 1.66 7.10
CA VAL A 290 -6.62 1.69 7.37
C VAL A 290 -6.33 2.15 8.79
N ALA A 291 -7.06 3.14 9.31
CA ALA A 291 -6.88 3.59 10.68
C ALA A 291 -7.16 2.48 11.70
N VAL A 292 -8.20 1.68 11.52
CA VAL A 292 -8.51 0.51 12.37
C VAL A 292 -7.34 -0.48 12.33
N VAL A 293 -6.82 -0.83 11.16
CA VAL A 293 -5.68 -1.75 11.03
C VAL A 293 -4.42 -1.18 11.69
N CYS A 294 -4.06 0.07 11.41
CA CYS A 294 -2.88 0.70 11.98
C CYS A 294 -2.97 0.84 13.50
N THR A 295 -4.11 1.29 14.02
CA THR A 295 -4.30 1.43 15.47
C THR A 295 -4.36 0.08 16.17
N PHE A 296 -4.88 -0.97 15.54
CA PHE A 296 -4.80 -2.35 16.05
C PHE A 296 -3.36 -2.84 16.16
N ILE A 297 -2.53 -2.59 15.14
CA ILE A 297 -1.11 -2.97 15.17
C ILE A 297 -0.39 -2.21 16.29
N LEU A 298 -0.60 -0.89 16.39
CA LEU A 298 0.02 -0.02 17.40
C LEU A 298 -0.48 -0.29 18.82
N ALA A 299 -1.69 -0.83 18.96
CA ALA A 299 -2.30 -1.23 20.22
C ALA A 299 -1.58 -2.40 20.89
N TYR A 300 -0.80 -3.19 20.18
CA TYR A 300 -0.21 -4.40 20.76
C TYR A 300 0.99 -4.08 21.65
N PRO A 301 0.92 -4.35 22.97
CA PRO A 301 2.04 -4.08 23.87
C PRO A 301 3.19 -5.07 23.65
N PRO A 302 4.43 -4.72 24.04
CA PRO A 302 5.51 -5.68 24.14
C PRO A 302 5.09 -6.81 25.07
N THR A 303 4.90 -8.00 24.52
CA THR A 303 4.36 -9.14 25.27
C THR A 303 5.28 -10.34 25.13
N GLN A 304 5.51 -11.05 26.24
CA GLN A 304 6.09 -12.37 26.26
C GLN A 304 4.96 -13.39 26.40
N TYR A 305 4.82 -14.25 25.40
CA TYR A 305 3.90 -15.37 25.40
C TYR A 305 4.62 -16.61 25.89
N VAL A 306 4.01 -17.34 26.80
CA VAL A 306 4.41 -18.69 27.17
C VAL A 306 3.22 -19.59 26.90
N VAL A 307 3.34 -20.43 25.88
CA VAL A 307 2.28 -21.38 25.50
C VAL A 307 2.66 -22.74 26.05
N GLU A 308 1.78 -23.34 26.85
CA GLU A 308 1.97 -24.71 27.33
C GLU A 308 1.86 -25.69 26.16
N GLY A 309 3.01 -26.19 25.70
CA GLY A 309 3.09 -27.18 24.65
C GLY A 309 3.15 -28.60 25.20
N ILE A 310 2.78 -29.57 24.36
CA ILE A 310 2.84 -31.01 24.68
C ILE A 310 4.27 -31.48 25.02
N ARG A 311 5.29 -30.73 24.57
CA ARG A 311 6.72 -31.01 24.81
C ARG A 311 7.38 -30.00 25.77
N GLY A 312 6.58 -29.24 26.50
CA GLY A 312 7.02 -28.18 27.41
C GLY A 312 6.60 -26.78 26.98
N PRO A 313 6.90 -25.75 27.80
CA PRO A 313 6.53 -24.37 27.54
C PRO A 313 7.24 -23.81 26.30
N ILE A 314 6.48 -23.20 25.40
CA ILE A 314 6.97 -22.48 24.22
C ILE A 314 6.91 -21.00 24.54
N ALA A 315 8.06 -20.41 24.87
CA ALA A 315 8.19 -18.98 25.11
C ALA A 315 8.50 -18.23 23.81
N PHE A 316 7.85 -17.10 23.58
CA PHE A 316 8.19 -16.16 22.51
C PHE A 316 7.81 -14.74 22.85
N SER A 317 8.56 -13.77 22.35
CA SER A 317 8.29 -12.35 22.60
C SER A 317 7.93 -11.62 21.31
N THR A 318 6.94 -10.75 21.38
CA THR A 318 6.57 -9.83 20.30
C THR A 318 6.84 -8.40 20.75
N ARG A 319 7.70 -7.67 20.04
CA ARG A 319 7.98 -6.25 20.32
C ARG A 319 8.06 -5.47 19.01
N MET A 320 7.41 -4.31 18.97
CA MET A 320 7.49 -3.41 17.82
C MET A 320 8.69 -2.47 17.93
N GLY A 321 9.66 -2.64 17.05
CA GLY A 321 10.81 -1.73 16.93
C GLY A 321 10.42 -0.33 16.45
N LEU A 322 11.31 0.64 16.65
CA LEU A 322 11.11 2.05 16.31
C LEU A 322 10.76 2.25 14.82
N LEU A 323 11.45 1.54 13.91
CA LEU A 323 11.15 1.60 12.47
C LEU A 323 9.73 1.13 12.14
N GLY A 324 9.31 0.00 12.72
CA GLY A 324 7.97 -0.54 12.51
C GLY A 324 6.90 0.44 13.00
N PHE A 325 7.11 1.02 14.18
CA PHE A 325 6.26 2.08 14.72
C PHE A 325 6.17 3.28 13.79
N MET A 326 7.32 3.81 13.32
CA MET A 326 7.36 4.95 12.40
C MET A 326 6.62 4.68 11.11
N ALA A 327 6.79 3.48 10.51
CA ALA A 327 6.11 3.11 9.28
C ALA A 327 4.58 3.08 9.47
N VAL A 328 4.10 2.42 10.54
CA VAL A 328 2.65 2.33 10.80
C VAL A 328 2.06 3.69 11.18
N ALA A 329 2.78 4.49 11.99
CA ALA A 329 2.37 5.85 12.34
C ALA A 329 2.31 6.75 11.10
N PHE A 330 3.29 6.67 10.19
CA PHE A 330 3.28 7.42 8.93
C PHE A 330 2.04 7.09 8.10
N VAL A 331 1.72 5.80 7.93
CA VAL A 331 0.54 5.35 7.19
C VAL A 331 -0.74 5.87 7.86
N LEU A 332 -0.84 5.73 9.19
CA LEU A 332 -1.98 6.27 9.94
C LEU A 332 -2.14 7.78 9.73
N GLY A 333 -1.06 8.54 9.87
CA GLY A 333 -1.05 9.99 9.66
C GLY A 333 -1.48 10.38 8.24
N PHE A 334 -0.96 9.69 7.22
CA PHE A 334 -1.33 9.87 5.83
C PHE A 334 -2.85 9.70 5.61
N PHE A 335 -3.43 8.59 6.06
CA PHE A 335 -4.86 8.33 5.86
C PHE A 335 -5.74 9.28 6.68
N MET A 336 -5.34 9.63 7.90
CA MET A 336 -6.03 10.69 8.66
C MET A 336 -6.00 12.03 7.93
N SER A 337 -4.93 12.34 7.18
CA SER A 337 -4.84 13.49 6.26
C SER A 337 -5.94 13.49 5.21
N LEU A 338 -6.14 12.34 4.55
CA LEU A 338 -7.14 12.19 3.51
C LEU A 338 -8.55 12.33 4.06
N GLY A 339 -8.85 11.67 5.19
CA GLY A 339 -10.14 11.77 5.85
C GLY A 339 -10.50 13.19 6.28
N LYS A 340 -9.52 13.98 6.75
CA LYS A 340 -9.73 15.40 7.07
C LYS A 340 -10.23 16.20 5.87
N ALA A 341 -9.68 15.93 4.69
CA ALA A 341 -10.09 16.59 3.46
C ALA A 341 -11.45 16.10 2.97
N ALA A 342 -11.71 14.79 3.03
CA ALA A 342 -12.98 14.19 2.63
C ALA A 342 -14.16 14.74 3.45
N VAL A 343 -14.02 14.85 4.77
CA VAL A 343 -15.05 15.45 5.63
C VAL A 343 -15.30 16.91 5.26
N TYR A 344 -14.25 17.69 5.02
CA TYR A 344 -14.40 19.12 4.67
C TYR A 344 -14.93 19.35 3.26
N LYS A 345 -14.79 18.37 2.36
CA LYS A 345 -15.41 18.43 1.03
C LYS A 345 -16.94 18.36 1.11
N HIS A 346 -17.49 17.58 2.03
CA HIS A 346 -18.94 17.47 2.19
C HIS A 346 -19.60 18.79 2.60
N ILE A 347 -18.91 19.64 3.37
CA ILE A 347 -19.47 20.88 3.93
C ILE A 347 -19.94 21.87 2.84
N PRO A 348 -19.10 22.34 1.89
CA PRO A 348 -19.54 23.28 0.85
C PRO A 348 -20.49 22.66 -0.18
N VAL A 349 -20.47 21.34 -0.34
CA VAL A 349 -21.41 20.63 -1.22
C VAL A 349 -22.82 20.64 -0.65
N TYR A 350 -22.97 20.42 0.66
CA TYR A 350 -24.29 20.31 1.30
C TYR A 350 -24.78 21.61 1.94
N TYR A 351 -23.88 22.50 2.34
CA TYR A 351 -24.16 23.75 3.02
C TYR A 351 -23.44 24.93 2.36
N PRO A 352 -23.63 25.17 1.04
CA PRO A 352 -22.85 26.15 0.27
C PRO A 352 -22.97 27.58 0.79
N ASP A 353 -24.13 27.94 1.36
CA ASP A 353 -24.38 29.29 1.88
C ASP A 353 -24.08 29.40 3.39
N ARG A 354 -23.62 28.29 4.01
CA ARG A 354 -23.43 28.16 5.47
C ARG A 354 -22.09 27.50 5.84
N VAL A 355 -21.09 27.59 4.96
CA VAL A 355 -19.78 26.91 5.11
C VAL A 355 -19.05 27.33 6.38
N GLY A 356 -19.07 28.63 6.74
CA GLY A 356 -18.41 29.15 7.93
C GLY A 356 -18.98 28.58 9.23
N ALA A 357 -20.30 28.55 9.37
CA ALA A 357 -20.97 28.05 10.58
C ALA A 357 -20.84 26.52 10.72
N VAL A 358 -21.12 25.76 9.66
CA VAL A 358 -21.03 24.28 9.69
C VAL A 358 -19.57 23.83 9.81
N GLY A 359 -18.65 24.46 9.07
CA GLY A 359 -17.21 24.26 9.21
C GLY A 359 -16.71 24.59 10.62
N GLY A 360 -17.22 25.67 11.23
CA GLY A 360 -16.92 26.06 12.60
C GLY A 360 -17.31 25.00 13.63
N VAL A 361 -18.51 24.42 13.55
CA VAL A 361 -18.97 23.38 14.49
C VAL A 361 -18.26 22.05 14.28
N VAL A 362 -18.14 21.58 13.03
CA VAL A 362 -17.37 20.37 12.71
C VAL A 362 -15.92 20.54 13.18
N GLY A 363 -15.33 21.71 12.98
CA GLY A 363 -14.02 22.09 13.47
C GLY A 363 -13.91 22.17 15.00
N LEU A 364 -14.95 22.63 15.69
CA LEU A 364 -15.02 22.67 17.16
C LEU A 364 -15.00 21.26 17.72
N VAL A 365 -15.91 20.38 17.29
CA VAL A 365 -15.98 18.99 17.79
C VAL A 365 -14.72 18.21 17.43
N GLY A 366 -14.21 18.40 16.22
CA GLY A 366 -12.91 17.87 15.83
C GLY A 366 -11.79 18.31 16.77
N GLY A 367 -11.74 19.59 17.10
CA GLY A 367 -10.74 20.14 18.02
C GLY A 367 -10.91 19.62 19.46
N LEU A 368 -12.15 19.44 19.94
CA LEU A 368 -12.41 18.82 21.25
C LEU A 368 -11.80 17.42 21.36
N GLY A 369 -11.73 16.65 20.27
CA GLY A 369 -10.99 15.39 20.26
C GLY A 369 -9.51 15.56 20.59
N GLY A 370 -8.88 16.64 20.11
CA GLY A 370 -7.48 16.97 20.44
C GLY A 370 -7.27 17.45 21.88
N PHE A 371 -8.34 17.82 22.60
CA PHE A 371 -8.31 18.16 24.03
C PHE A 371 -8.58 16.94 24.92
N VAL A 372 -9.66 16.20 24.63
CA VAL A 372 -10.10 15.07 25.44
C VAL A 372 -9.13 13.89 25.36
N LEU A 373 -8.60 13.61 24.16
CA LEU A 373 -7.78 12.42 23.96
C LEU A 373 -6.42 12.45 24.67
N PRO A 374 -5.63 13.55 24.70
CA PRO A 374 -4.40 13.57 25.50
C PRO A 374 -4.63 13.35 26.99
N ILE A 375 -5.73 13.86 27.55
CA ILE A 375 -6.12 13.61 28.95
C ILE A 375 -6.42 12.13 29.13
N ALA A 376 -7.22 11.55 28.22
CA ALA A 376 -7.55 10.13 28.25
C ALA A 376 -6.31 9.24 28.05
N PHE A 377 -5.35 9.62 27.20
CA PHE A 377 -4.08 8.91 27.02
C PHE A 377 -3.27 8.92 28.31
N GLY A 378 -3.19 10.07 28.98
CA GLY A 378 -2.54 10.20 30.28
C GLY A 378 -3.21 9.37 31.36
N ALA A 379 -4.54 9.46 31.48
CA ALA A 379 -5.30 8.68 32.44
C ALA A 379 -5.18 7.17 32.20
N LEU A 380 -5.25 6.73 30.94
CA LEU A 380 -5.08 5.32 30.60
C LEU A 380 -3.66 4.82 30.89
N ASN A 381 -2.63 5.63 30.65
CA ASN A 381 -1.27 5.27 31.05
C ASN A 381 -1.11 5.19 32.57
N ASP A 382 -1.64 6.18 33.30
CA ASP A 382 -1.56 6.21 34.76
C ASP A 382 -2.35 5.04 35.40
N LEU A 383 -3.48 4.63 34.80
CA LEU A 383 -4.34 3.55 35.31
C LEU A 383 -3.88 2.15 34.90
N THR A 384 -3.42 1.96 33.66
CA THR A 384 -3.07 0.64 33.13
C THR A 384 -1.59 0.31 33.27
N GLY A 385 -0.72 1.32 33.39
CA GLY A 385 0.73 1.16 33.32
C GLY A 385 1.25 0.78 31.93
N VAL A 386 0.40 0.80 30.89
CA VAL A 386 0.75 0.35 29.53
C VAL A 386 0.73 1.52 28.55
N TRP A 387 1.89 1.82 27.95
CA TRP A 387 2.04 2.89 26.95
C TRP A 387 1.10 2.77 25.74
N GLN A 388 0.81 1.55 25.30
CA GLN A 388 -0.04 1.28 24.13
C GLN A 388 -1.53 1.54 24.37
N SER A 389 -1.94 1.83 25.61
CA SER A 389 -3.33 2.08 25.97
C SER A 389 -3.96 3.26 25.22
N CYS A 390 -3.16 4.26 24.82
CA CYS A 390 -3.62 5.35 23.94
C CYS A 390 -4.09 4.85 22.57
N PHE A 391 -3.44 3.81 22.02
CA PHE A 391 -3.83 3.19 20.76
C PHE A 391 -5.04 2.25 20.91
N TRP A 392 -5.27 1.67 22.10
CA TRP A 392 -6.52 0.95 22.40
C TRP A 392 -7.72 1.87 22.23
N LEU A 393 -7.64 3.06 22.84
CA LEU A 393 -8.70 4.06 22.74
C LEU A 393 -8.91 4.51 21.29
N LEU A 394 -7.83 4.80 20.56
CA LEU A 394 -7.94 5.20 19.15
C LEU A 394 -8.51 4.09 18.26
N PHE A 395 -8.15 2.84 18.51
CA PHE A 395 -8.71 1.68 17.81
C PHE A 395 -10.22 1.59 18.01
N VAL A 396 -10.68 1.71 19.27
CA VAL A 396 -12.12 1.70 19.58
C VAL A 396 -12.85 2.84 18.88
N ILE A 397 -12.32 4.07 18.95
CA ILE A 397 -12.93 5.23 18.30
C ILE A 397 -12.98 5.06 16.77
N ALA A 398 -11.90 4.57 16.15
CA ALA A 398 -11.83 4.32 14.71
C ALA A 398 -12.84 3.24 14.29
N ALA A 399 -12.93 2.13 15.04
CA ALA A 399 -13.83 1.03 14.77
C ALA A 399 -15.29 1.45 14.92
N VAL A 400 -15.63 2.15 16.00
CA VAL A 400 -16.98 2.70 16.22
C VAL A 400 -17.35 3.68 15.11
N SER A 401 -16.43 4.56 14.72
CA SER A 401 -16.66 5.51 13.61
C SER A 401 -16.91 4.79 12.28
N LEU A 402 -16.14 3.74 11.99
CA LEU A 402 -16.30 2.91 10.79
C LEU A 402 -17.65 2.19 10.78
N ILE A 403 -17.99 1.51 11.87
CA ILE A 403 -19.24 0.75 12.02
C ILE A 403 -20.43 1.71 11.91
N TRP A 404 -20.41 2.82 12.65
CA TRP A 404 -21.46 3.82 12.61
C TRP A 404 -21.66 4.40 11.21
N MET A 405 -20.56 4.76 10.53
CA MET A 405 -20.59 5.25 9.16
C MET A 405 -21.21 4.20 8.22
N HIS A 406 -20.79 2.94 8.34
CA HIS A 406 -21.27 1.86 7.49
C HIS A 406 -22.76 1.58 7.70
N LEU A 407 -23.21 1.46 8.95
CA LEU A 407 -24.61 1.24 9.28
C LEU A 407 -25.50 2.37 8.77
N ALA A 408 -25.06 3.62 8.96
CA ALA A 408 -25.80 4.76 8.48
C ALA A 408 -25.88 4.76 6.94
N VAL A 409 -24.78 4.51 6.22
CA VAL A 409 -24.81 4.39 4.74
C VAL A 409 -25.75 3.27 4.27
N ARG A 410 -25.75 2.09 4.92
CA ARG A 410 -26.66 1.00 4.53
C ARG A 410 -28.12 1.33 4.81
N GLN A 411 -28.41 2.02 5.91
CA GLN A 411 -29.77 2.47 6.23
C GLN A 411 -30.27 3.44 5.15
N MET A 412 -29.38 4.32 4.66
CA MET A 412 -29.68 5.27 3.58
C MET A 412 -29.94 4.57 2.24
N GLU A 413 -29.11 3.60 1.87
CA GLU A 413 -29.29 2.81 0.65
C GLU A 413 -30.60 2.01 0.68
N LYS A 414 -30.96 1.45 1.85
CA LYS A 414 -32.25 0.77 2.04
C LYS A 414 -33.43 1.73 1.89
N ALA A 415 -33.39 2.90 2.53
CA ALA A 415 -34.48 3.89 2.43
C ALA A 415 -34.68 4.37 0.99
N ALA A 416 -33.59 4.60 0.25
CA ALA A 416 -33.62 4.98 -1.15
C ALA A 416 -34.15 3.87 -2.08
N ALA A 417 -33.78 2.60 -1.81
CA ALA A 417 -34.31 1.46 -2.55
C ALA A 417 -35.82 1.30 -2.32
N VAL A 418 -36.31 1.53 -1.10
CA VAL A 418 -37.75 1.55 -0.77
C VAL A 418 -38.48 2.69 -1.50
N ALA A 419 -37.82 3.83 -1.69
CA ALA A 419 -38.34 4.96 -2.46
C ALA A 419 -38.24 4.78 -4.00
N GLY A 420 -37.78 3.63 -4.49
CA GLY A 420 -37.71 3.33 -5.93
C GLY A 420 -36.59 4.05 -6.69
N VAL A 421 -35.61 4.64 -6.01
CA VAL A 421 -34.49 5.34 -6.65
C VAL A 421 -33.34 4.34 -6.89
N PRO A 422 -32.89 4.12 -8.14
CA PRO A 422 -31.77 3.23 -8.43
C PRO A 422 -30.52 3.67 -7.66
N VAL A 423 -29.84 2.73 -6.99
CA VAL A 423 -28.66 3.00 -6.14
C VAL A 423 -27.56 3.77 -6.89
N GLN A 424 -27.47 3.57 -8.21
CA GLN A 424 -26.50 4.21 -9.11
C GLN A 424 -26.76 5.71 -9.30
N ASN A 425 -27.99 6.18 -9.05
CA ASN A 425 -28.40 7.57 -9.17
C ASN A 425 -28.43 8.29 -7.81
N LEU A 426 -28.04 7.61 -6.73
CA LEU A 426 -28.03 8.22 -5.40
C LEU A 426 -26.79 9.11 -5.23
N PRO A 427 -26.94 10.32 -4.68
CA PRO A 427 -25.81 11.14 -4.30
C PRO A 427 -24.94 10.41 -3.25
N GLU A 428 -23.71 10.89 -3.05
CA GLU A 428 -22.78 10.37 -2.03
C GLU A 428 -23.36 10.31 -0.61
N LEU A 429 -24.51 10.93 -0.34
CA LEU A 429 -25.35 10.70 0.83
C LEU A 429 -26.85 10.72 0.45
N PRO A 430 -27.55 9.56 0.35
CA PRO A 430 -28.94 9.44 -0.12
C PRO A 430 -30.02 10.23 0.64
N GLU A 431 -29.75 10.70 1.86
CA GLU A 431 -30.72 11.43 2.72
C GLU A 431 -31.06 12.85 2.21
N MET A 432 -30.29 13.40 1.27
CA MET A 432 -30.38 14.81 0.85
C MET A 432 -30.84 14.96 -0.61
N GLN A 433 -31.71 14.05 -1.09
CA GLN A 433 -32.35 14.11 -2.42
C GLN A 433 -32.95 15.48 -2.81
N PRO A 434 -33.52 16.31 -1.91
CA PRO A 434 -34.12 17.59 -2.31
C PRO A 434 -33.15 18.63 -2.89
N ILE A 435 -31.84 18.44 -2.74
CA ILE A 435 -30.80 19.44 -3.04
C ILE A 435 -30.03 19.11 -4.34
N HIS A 436 -30.20 17.90 -4.87
CA HIS A 436 -29.49 17.43 -6.07
C HIS A 436 -30.41 17.43 -7.30
N GLY A 437 -30.42 18.54 -8.04
CA GLY A 437 -31.02 18.61 -9.38
C GLY A 437 -30.17 17.92 -10.45
N VAL A 438 -30.79 17.64 -11.61
CA VAL A 438 -30.21 16.94 -12.78
C VAL A 438 -28.87 17.55 -13.26
N ALA A 439 -28.63 18.84 -12.98
CA ALA A 439 -27.42 19.56 -13.36
C ALA A 439 -26.12 19.11 -12.65
N LEU A 440 -26.19 18.43 -11.51
CA LEU A 440 -24.99 18.01 -10.74
C LEU A 440 -24.60 16.54 -10.92
N ALA A 441 -25.41 15.76 -11.65
CA ALA A 441 -25.19 14.32 -11.86
C ALA A 441 -23.91 14.00 -12.68
N GLY A 442 -23.41 14.97 -13.46
CA GLY A 442 -22.20 14.80 -14.27
C GLY A 442 -20.87 15.03 -13.52
N ALA A 443 -20.89 15.61 -12.31
CA ALA A 443 -19.67 16.04 -11.64
C ALA A 443 -18.93 14.94 -10.85
N LEU A 444 -19.54 13.77 -10.67
CA LEU A 444 -19.00 12.66 -9.83
C LEU A 444 -18.90 11.31 -10.56
N ALA A 445 -19.07 11.28 -11.88
CA ALA A 445 -18.78 10.09 -12.68
C ALA A 445 -17.25 9.94 -12.85
N ALA A 446 -16.62 9.12 -11.98
CA ALA A 446 -15.25 8.58 -12.12
C ALA A 446 -14.26 9.50 -12.88
N THR A 447 -13.90 10.66 -12.30
CA THR A 447 -13.15 11.74 -12.96
C THR A 447 -11.64 11.47 -13.11
N GLY A 448 -11.25 10.22 -13.37
CA GLY A 448 -9.97 9.98 -14.04
C GLY A 448 -9.53 8.54 -14.15
N ALA A 449 -10.49 7.64 -14.33
CA ALA A 449 -10.26 6.54 -15.26
C ALA A 449 -10.31 7.13 -16.68
N ILE A 450 -9.46 6.64 -17.57
CA ILE A 450 -9.47 7.01 -18.98
C ILE A 450 -10.78 6.49 -19.57
N GLN A 451 -11.66 7.41 -19.97
CA GLN A 451 -13.00 7.10 -20.48
C GLN A 451 -12.93 6.62 -21.94
N ASP A 452 -12.15 7.33 -22.77
CA ASP A 452 -11.90 6.97 -24.16
C ASP A 452 -10.53 6.29 -24.30
N TRP A 453 -10.53 4.96 -24.42
CA TRP A 453 -9.32 4.16 -24.62
C TRP A 453 -9.45 3.31 -25.88
N ARG A 454 -8.80 3.73 -26.96
CA ARG A 454 -8.86 3.10 -28.29
C ARG A 454 -7.46 2.65 -28.76
N PRO A 455 -6.81 1.69 -28.08
CA PRO A 455 -5.44 1.30 -28.40
C PRO A 455 -5.28 0.76 -29.83
N GLU A 456 -6.34 0.18 -30.41
CA GLU A 456 -6.34 -0.33 -31.78
C GLU A 456 -6.42 0.78 -32.86
N ASN A 457 -6.75 2.02 -32.49
CA ASN A 457 -6.74 3.14 -33.43
C ASN A 457 -5.33 3.73 -33.53
N LYS A 458 -4.70 3.62 -34.70
CA LYS A 458 -3.30 4.04 -34.92
C LYS A 458 -3.04 5.52 -34.59
N ALA A 459 -3.94 6.42 -35.00
CA ALA A 459 -3.77 7.85 -34.73
C ALA A 459 -3.81 8.15 -33.22
N PHE A 460 -4.76 7.53 -32.49
CA PHE A 460 -4.82 7.62 -31.04
C PHE A 460 -3.59 7.01 -30.37
N TRP A 461 -3.14 5.83 -30.83
CA TRP A 461 -1.99 5.13 -30.28
C TRP A 461 -0.72 5.96 -30.38
N ASP A 462 -0.43 6.49 -31.58
CA ASP A 462 0.79 7.25 -31.84
C ASP A 462 0.80 8.61 -31.11
N GLN A 463 -0.37 9.26 -30.96
CA GLN A 463 -0.46 10.57 -30.30
C GLN A 463 -0.53 10.49 -28.76
N THR A 464 -1.24 9.50 -28.20
CA THR A 464 -1.58 9.47 -26.77
C THR A 464 -1.42 8.08 -26.15
N GLY A 465 -1.99 7.04 -26.77
CA GLY A 465 -2.10 5.71 -26.18
C GLY A 465 -0.75 5.08 -25.82
N LYS A 466 0.25 5.21 -26.70
CA LYS A 466 1.57 4.60 -26.53
C LYS A 466 2.33 5.15 -25.33
N ALA A 467 2.25 6.45 -25.08
CA ALA A 467 2.93 7.09 -23.94
C ALA A 467 2.35 6.58 -22.61
N ILE A 468 1.02 6.56 -22.50
CA ILE A 468 0.30 6.07 -21.32
C ILE A 468 0.57 4.59 -21.08
N ALA A 469 0.52 3.77 -22.13
CA ALA A 469 0.78 2.34 -22.04
C ALA A 469 2.21 2.03 -21.57
N ARG A 470 3.21 2.74 -22.12
CA ARG A 470 4.62 2.61 -21.70
C ARG A 470 4.83 3.05 -20.26
N GLN A 471 4.21 4.13 -19.82
CA GLN A 471 4.27 4.59 -18.44
C GLN A 471 3.73 3.51 -17.47
N ASN A 472 2.57 2.94 -17.77
CA ASN A 472 1.98 1.86 -16.95
C ASN A 472 2.87 0.61 -16.95
N LEU A 473 3.42 0.21 -18.11
CA LEU A 473 4.34 -0.92 -18.22
C LEU A 473 5.59 -0.73 -17.36
N TRP A 474 6.28 0.40 -17.50
CA TRP A 474 7.55 0.65 -16.81
C TRP A 474 7.41 0.89 -15.31
N ILE A 475 6.19 1.19 -14.83
CA ILE A 475 5.88 1.20 -13.40
C ILE A 475 5.47 -0.18 -12.89
N SER A 476 4.76 -0.95 -13.72
CA SER A 476 4.38 -2.33 -13.39
C SER A 476 5.59 -3.26 -13.25
N VAL A 477 6.61 -3.11 -14.10
CA VAL A 477 7.84 -3.92 -14.09
C VAL A 477 8.53 -3.93 -12.71
N PRO A 478 8.91 -2.79 -12.10
CA PRO A 478 9.56 -2.80 -10.79
C PRO A 478 8.64 -3.30 -9.67
N CYS A 479 7.32 -3.01 -9.72
CA CYS A 479 6.36 -3.56 -8.76
C CYS A 479 6.33 -5.10 -8.83
N LEU A 480 6.31 -5.66 -10.04
CA LEU A 480 6.28 -7.09 -10.26
C LEU A 480 7.63 -7.74 -9.93
N LEU A 481 8.75 -7.11 -10.25
CA LEU A 481 10.09 -7.57 -9.89
C LEU A 481 10.21 -7.72 -8.36
N LEU A 482 9.81 -6.71 -7.60
CA LEU A 482 9.79 -6.76 -6.13
C LEU A 482 8.83 -7.82 -5.60
N SER A 483 7.72 -8.05 -6.30
CA SER A 483 6.78 -9.12 -5.95
C SER A 483 7.44 -10.50 -6.06
N PHE A 484 8.19 -10.79 -7.12
CA PHE A 484 8.96 -12.04 -7.24
C PHE A 484 10.11 -12.13 -6.24
N ALA A 485 10.78 -11.01 -5.95
CA ALA A 485 11.84 -10.96 -4.96
C ALA A 485 11.32 -11.36 -3.57
N VAL A 486 10.24 -10.74 -3.11
CA VAL A 486 9.60 -11.06 -1.81
C VAL A 486 8.99 -12.46 -1.82
N TRP A 487 8.45 -12.92 -2.94
CA TRP A 487 7.90 -14.26 -3.07
C TRP A 487 8.96 -15.35 -2.86
N MET A 488 10.18 -15.13 -3.37
CA MET A 488 11.27 -16.12 -3.35
C MET A 488 12.35 -15.84 -2.30
N VAL A 489 12.18 -14.84 -1.43
CA VAL A 489 13.20 -14.50 -0.40
C VAL A 489 13.55 -15.68 0.51
N TRP A 490 12.58 -16.56 0.81
CA TRP A 490 12.81 -17.75 1.62
C TRP A 490 13.78 -18.74 0.97
N SER A 491 13.97 -18.72 -0.35
CA SER A 491 14.94 -19.61 -1.01
C SER A 491 16.37 -19.38 -0.51
N VAL A 492 16.68 -18.17 -0.04
CA VAL A 492 18.00 -17.80 0.50
C VAL A 492 18.01 -17.88 2.02
N VAL A 493 16.98 -17.34 2.67
CA VAL A 493 16.95 -17.18 4.14
C VAL A 493 17.02 -18.54 4.84
N VAL A 494 16.26 -19.54 4.37
CA VAL A 494 16.25 -20.88 4.99
C VAL A 494 17.63 -21.55 4.97
N ALA A 495 18.47 -21.23 3.98
CA ALA A 495 19.83 -21.75 3.91
C ALA A 495 20.78 -21.08 4.91
N LYS A 496 20.42 -19.94 5.52
CA LYS A 496 21.23 -19.22 6.52
C LYS A 496 20.68 -19.30 7.94
N LEU A 497 19.41 -19.63 8.15
CA LEU A 497 18.81 -19.76 9.49
C LEU A 497 19.64 -20.64 10.45
N PRO A 498 20.11 -21.84 10.06
CA PRO A 498 20.90 -22.67 10.98
C PRO A 498 22.22 -22.04 11.41
N SER A 499 22.84 -21.24 10.54
CA SER A 499 24.13 -20.62 10.88
C SER A 499 24.02 -19.56 11.96
N VAL A 500 22.85 -18.97 12.19
CA VAL A 500 22.62 -17.91 13.20
C VAL A 500 21.83 -18.42 14.43
N GLY A 501 21.80 -19.74 14.64
CA GLY A 501 21.27 -20.35 15.87
C GLY A 501 19.86 -20.95 15.79
N PHE A 502 19.17 -20.90 14.64
CA PHE A 502 17.86 -21.55 14.51
C PHE A 502 18.00 -23.07 14.34
N ALA A 503 17.44 -23.85 15.27
CA ALA A 503 17.48 -25.30 15.26
C ALA A 503 16.32 -25.94 14.48
N PHE A 504 16.06 -25.49 13.24
CA PHE A 504 15.02 -26.07 12.38
C PHE A 504 15.53 -27.31 11.63
N THR A 505 14.67 -28.33 11.48
CA THR A 505 14.99 -29.53 10.69
C THR A 505 15.02 -29.22 9.19
N ASN A 506 15.68 -30.06 8.39
CA ASN A 506 15.68 -29.92 6.94
C ASN A 506 14.24 -29.90 6.37
N GLU A 507 13.35 -30.73 6.92
CA GLU A 507 11.94 -30.73 6.50
C GLU A 507 11.27 -29.38 6.80
N GLN A 508 11.51 -28.80 7.98
CA GLN A 508 10.99 -27.49 8.35
C GLN A 508 11.52 -26.38 7.43
N LEU A 509 12.81 -26.43 7.06
CA LEU A 509 13.42 -25.46 6.14
C LEU A 509 12.82 -25.56 4.73
N PHE A 510 12.60 -26.77 4.21
CA PHE A 510 11.91 -26.95 2.92
C PHE A 510 10.45 -26.51 2.97
N TRP A 511 9.75 -26.72 4.09
CA TRP A 511 8.39 -26.18 4.28
C TRP A 511 8.35 -24.64 4.17
N LEU A 512 9.29 -23.94 4.81
CA LEU A 512 9.38 -22.48 4.70
C LEU A 512 9.66 -22.02 3.27
N ALA A 513 10.48 -22.76 2.50
CA ALA A 513 10.69 -22.48 1.08
C ALA A 513 9.46 -22.77 0.21
N SER A 514 8.63 -23.75 0.60
CA SER A 514 7.44 -24.19 -0.15
C SER A 514 6.19 -23.32 0.05
N LEU A 515 5.95 -22.82 1.26
CA LEU A 515 4.70 -22.13 1.63
C LEU A 515 4.37 -20.86 0.83
N PRO A 516 5.35 -20.01 0.43
CA PRO A 516 5.06 -18.88 -0.45
C PRO A 516 4.46 -19.36 -1.77
N GLY A 517 4.89 -20.52 -2.27
CA GLY A 517 4.36 -21.16 -3.47
C GLY A 517 2.88 -21.51 -3.35
N LEU A 518 2.48 -22.12 -2.23
CA LEU A 518 1.10 -22.55 -1.96
C LEU A 518 0.13 -21.35 -1.91
N SER A 519 0.45 -20.38 -1.06
CA SER A 519 -0.33 -19.16 -0.88
C SER A 519 -0.35 -18.31 -2.16
N GLY A 520 0.79 -18.12 -2.82
CA GLY A 520 0.88 -17.37 -4.07
C GLY A 520 0.10 -17.98 -5.21
N ALA A 521 0.16 -19.30 -5.39
CA ALA A 521 -0.63 -20.01 -6.40
C ALA A 521 -2.14 -19.86 -6.15
N THR A 522 -2.57 -19.99 -4.90
CA THR A 522 -3.97 -19.81 -4.49
C THR A 522 -4.44 -18.38 -4.76
N LEU A 523 -3.65 -17.37 -4.36
CA LEU A 523 -4.00 -15.97 -4.53
C LEU A 523 -4.02 -15.53 -6.00
N ARG A 524 -3.19 -16.12 -6.87
CA ARG A 524 -3.21 -15.84 -8.32
C ARG A 524 -4.58 -16.05 -8.95
N ILE A 525 -5.34 -17.05 -8.49
CA ILE A 525 -6.69 -17.33 -8.98
C ILE A 525 -7.60 -16.12 -8.75
N PHE A 526 -7.47 -15.43 -7.62
CA PHE A 526 -8.31 -14.28 -7.27
C PHE A 526 -7.74 -12.96 -7.79
N TYR A 527 -6.42 -12.81 -7.77
CA TYR A 527 -5.74 -11.55 -8.09
C TYR A 527 -5.91 -11.14 -9.55
N SER A 528 -6.09 -12.09 -10.48
CA SER A 528 -6.38 -11.79 -11.89
C SER A 528 -7.63 -10.92 -12.08
N PHE A 529 -8.60 -10.99 -11.16
CA PHE A 529 -9.86 -10.25 -11.25
C PHE A 529 -9.79 -8.86 -10.60
N MET A 530 -8.83 -8.65 -9.71
CA MET A 530 -8.80 -7.46 -8.87
C MET A 530 -8.60 -6.14 -9.64
N PRO A 531 -7.77 -6.07 -10.71
CA PRO A 531 -7.70 -4.86 -11.53
C PRO A 531 -9.04 -4.46 -12.17
N ALA A 532 -9.89 -5.42 -12.52
CA ALA A 532 -11.21 -5.14 -13.09
C ALA A 532 -12.22 -4.66 -12.03
N ILE A 533 -12.01 -4.99 -10.76
CA ILE A 533 -12.86 -4.58 -9.64
C ILE A 533 -12.43 -3.22 -9.08
N PHE A 534 -11.13 -3.07 -8.80
CA PHE A 534 -10.59 -1.91 -8.07
C PHE A 534 -9.89 -0.88 -8.97
N GLY A 535 -9.64 -1.22 -10.24
CA GLY A 535 -8.74 -0.46 -11.11
C GLY A 535 -7.29 -0.92 -10.98
N GLY A 536 -6.57 -0.90 -12.10
CA GLY A 536 -5.17 -1.32 -12.18
C GLY A 536 -4.23 -0.51 -11.30
N ARG A 537 -4.44 0.80 -11.19
CA ARG A 537 -3.60 1.72 -10.42
C ARG A 537 -3.73 1.46 -8.92
N LEU A 538 -4.97 1.50 -8.40
CA LEU A 538 -5.24 1.26 -6.98
C LEU A 538 -4.79 -0.15 -6.57
N TRP A 539 -5.15 -1.17 -7.35
CA TRP A 539 -4.79 -2.54 -7.00
C TRP A 539 -3.28 -2.75 -7.01
N THR A 540 -2.54 -2.27 -8.02
CA THR A 540 -1.08 -2.42 -8.06
C THR A 540 -0.41 -1.75 -6.87
N THR A 541 -0.89 -0.58 -6.45
CA THR A 541 -0.41 0.09 -5.22
C THR A 541 -0.64 -0.75 -3.97
N LEU A 542 -1.87 -1.21 -3.74
CA LEU A 542 -2.23 -1.99 -2.55
C LEU A 542 -1.48 -3.33 -2.51
N ALA A 543 -1.44 -4.02 -3.65
CA ALA A 543 -0.76 -5.30 -3.82
C ALA A 543 0.75 -5.17 -3.60
N THR A 544 1.37 -4.07 -4.03
CA THR A 544 2.80 -3.80 -3.79
C THR A 544 3.07 -3.44 -2.33
N TRP A 545 2.29 -2.54 -1.72
CA TRP A 545 2.45 -2.21 -0.29
C TRP A 545 2.19 -3.38 0.64
N SER A 546 1.32 -4.32 0.28
CA SER A 546 1.08 -5.52 1.09
C SER A 546 2.37 -6.33 1.33
N LEU A 547 3.36 -6.24 0.43
CA LEU A 547 4.67 -6.89 0.56
C LEU A 547 5.51 -6.35 1.72
N LEU A 548 5.19 -5.16 2.25
CA LEU A 548 5.86 -4.61 3.43
C LEU A 548 5.64 -5.49 4.67
N ILE A 549 4.47 -6.13 4.77
CA ILE A 549 4.11 -6.98 5.91
C ILE A 549 5.09 -8.15 6.04
N PRO A 550 5.24 -9.04 5.03
CA PRO A 550 6.20 -10.14 5.11
C PRO A 550 7.66 -9.65 5.11
N ALA A 551 8.02 -8.59 4.39
CA ALA A 551 9.40 -8.10 4.34
C ALA A 551 9.89 -7.56 5.71
N LEU A 552 9.08 -6.73 6.36
CA LEU A 552 9.38 -6.23 7.71
C LEU A 552 9.28 -7.35 8.74
N GLY A 553 8.20 -8.14 8.69
CA GLY A 553 7.97 -9.24 9.63
C GLY A 553 9.11 -10.24 9.63
N MET A 554 9.61 -10.62 8.46
CA MET A 554 10.79 -11.48 8.32
C MET A 554 12.04 -10.82 8.89
N GLY A 555 12.31 -9.56 8.54
CA GLY A 555 13.48 -8.85 9.03
C GLY A 555 13.53 -8.79 10.56
N PHE A 556 12.39 -8.67 11.23
CA PHE A 556 12.34 -8.75 12.70
C PHE A 556 12.43 -10.19 13.23
N ALA A 557 11.72 -11.14 12.62
CA ALA A 557 11.66 -12.53 13.10
C ALA A 557 13.03 -13.23 13.09
N VAL A 558 13.86 -12.97 12.08
CA VAL A 558 15.17 -13.65 11.95
C VAL A 558 16.21 -13.19 12.98
N GLN A 559 15.98 -12.08 13.68
CA GLN A 559 16.93 -11.53 14.67
C GLN A 559 16.95 -12.31 15.98
N ASN A 560 15.89 -13.07 16.29
CA ASN A 560 15.78 -13.83 17.53
C ASN A 560 15.64 -15.34 17.22
N PRO A 561 16.66 -16.17 17.55
CA PRO A 561 16.63 -17.63 17.41
C PRO A 561 15.48 -18.33 18.16
N GLU A 562 14.93 -17.68 19.19
CA GLU A 562 13.79 -18.20 19.96
C GLU A 562 12.44 -17.96 19.26
N THR A 563 12.42 -17.27 18.12
CA THR A 563 11.18 -17.01 17.39
C THR A 563 10.51 -18.33 16.95
N PRO A 564 9.26 -18.59 17.35
CA PRO A 564 8.59 -19.86 17.05
C PRO A 564 8.44 -20.12 15.56
N TYR A 565 8.58 -21.39 15.19
CA TYR A 565 8.45 -21.84 13.81
C TYR A 565 7.13 -21.42 13.14
N TRP A 566 6.01 -21.39 13.87
CA TRP A 566 4.71 -21.01 13.30
C TRP A 566 4.65 -19.54 12.83
N ILE A 567 5.44 -18.64 13.43
CA ILE A 567 5.57 -17.25 12.97
C ILE A 567 6.25 -17.25 11.59
N PHE A 568 7.29 -18.06 11.41
CA PHE A 568 7.94 -18.25 10.11
C PHE A 568 6.96 -18.83 9.08
N LEU A 569 6.10 -19.79 9.46
CA LEU A 569 5.05 -20.31 8.57
C LEU A 569 4.08 -19.21 8.11
N GLY A 570 3.62 -18.36 9.04
CA GLY A 570 2.74 -17.23 8.74
C GLY A 570 3.40 -16.22 7.79
N LEU A 571 4.64 -15.84 8.07
CA LEU A 571 5.41 -14.93 7.21
C LEU A 571 5.70 -15.52 5.83
N ALA A 572 5.96 -16.83 5.75
CA ALA A 572 6.14 -17.54 4.49
C ALA A 572 4.86 -17.59 3.65
N LEU A 573 3.70 -17.80 4.28
CA LEU A 573 2.41 -17.66 3.60
C LEU A 573 2.16 -16.22 3.11
N LEU A 574 2.53 -15.21 3.90
CA LEU A 574 2.37 -13.80 3.50
C LEU A 574 3.29 -13.39 2.35
N CYS A 575 4.49 -13.99 2.21
CA CYS A 575 5.33 -13.84 1.01
C CYS A 575 4.60 -14.28 -0.27
N GLY A 576 3.57 -15.14 -0.17
CA GLY A 576 2.69 -15.50 -1.27
C GLY A 576 1.94 -14.34 -1.92
N PHE A 577 1.78 -13.19 -1.24
CA PHE A 577 1.25 -11.97 -1.86
C PHE A 577 2.03 -11.60 -3.12
N GLY A 578 3.36 -11.75 -3.10
CA GLY A 578 4.20 -11.52 -4.28
C GLY A 578 3.88 -12.46 -5.45
N GLY A 579 3.53 -13.71 -5.15
CA GLY A 579 3.07 -14.67 -6.16
C GLY A 579 1.75 -14.26 -6.80
N GLY A 580 0.78 -13.78 -6.00
CA GLY A 580 -0.51 -13.29 -6.48
C GLY A 580 -0.40 -12.10 -7.44
N ASN A 581 0.52 -11.18 -7.16
CA ASN A 581 0.73 -9.95 -7.94
C ASN A 581 1.03 -10.19 -9.43
N PHE A 582 1.60 -11.34 -9.78
CA PHE A 582 1.82 -11.71 -11.18
C PHE A 582 0.53 -11.74 -11.99
N ALA A 583 -0.51 -12.40 -11.48
CA ALA A 583 -1.78 -12.55 -12.18
C ALA A 583 -2.46 -11.18 -12.39
N SER A 584 -2.50 -10.35 -11.35
CA SER A 584 -3.07 -9.00 -11.46
C SER A 584 -2.26 -8.06 -12.37
N SER A 585 -0.93 -8.12 -12.32
CA SER A 585 -0.06 -7.27 -13.14
C SER A 585 -0.21 -7.61 -14.63
N MET A 586 -0.23 -8.90 -14.97
CA MET A 586 -0.42 -9.36 -16.35
C MET A 586 -1.82 -9.02 -16.87
N ALA A 587 -2.85 -9.25 -16.06
CA ALA A 587 -4.22 -8.87 -16.42
C ALA A 587 -4.32 -7.36 -16.69
N ASN A 588 -3.78 -6.54 -15.81
CA ASN A 588 -3.81 -5.08 -15.94
C ASN A 588 -3.08 -4.59 -17.21
N ILE A 589 -1.82 -4.98 -17.41
CA ILE A 589 -1.02 -4.52 -18.55
C ILE A 589 -1.61 -4.93 -19.90
N SER A 590 -2.32 -6.06 -19.96
CA SER A 590 -2.96 -6.53 -21.19
C SER A 590 -4.02 -5.57 -21.76
N PHE A 591 -4.61 -4.69 -20.94
CA PHE A 591 -5.59 -3.69 -21.36
C PHE A 591 -4.96 -2.43 -21.96
N PHE A 592 -3.68 -2.17 -21.69
CA PHE A 592 -2.99 -0.95 -22.14
C PHE A 592 -2.41 -1.06 -23.55
N PHE A 593 -2.25 -2.26 -24.11
CA PHE A 593 -1.56 -2.42 -25.40
C PHE A 593 -2.50 -2.96 -26.50
N PRO A 594 -2.36 -2.47 -27.75
CA PRO A 594 -3.06 -3.04 -28.90
C PRO A 594 -2.63 -4.47 -29.15
N LYS A 595 -3.46 -5.23 -29.87
CA LYS A 595 -3.17 -6.64 -30.20
C LYS A 595 -1.78 -6.86 -30.79
N SER A 596 -1.29 -5.92 -31.63
CA SER A 596 0.02 -6.00 -32.29
C SER A 596 1.22 -5.88 -31.33
N GLU A 597 1.11 -5.12 -30.23
CA GLU A 597 2.21 -4.89 -29.28
C GLU A 597 2.02 -5.64 -27.95
N LYS A 598 0.82 -6.15 -27.68
CA LYS A 598 0.43 -6.80 -26.42
C LYS A 598 1.34 -7.96 -26.04
N GLY A 599 1.66 -8.85 -26.99
CA GLY A 599 2.54 -10.00 -26.73
C GLY A 599 3.91 -9.58 -26.21
N ASN A 600 4.51 -8.56 -26.83
CA ASN A 600 5.81 -8.02 -26.43
C ASN A 600 5.75 -7.32 -25.06
N ALA A 601 4.71 -6.51 -24.81
CA ALA A 601 4.55 -5.84 -23.52
C ALA A 601 4.38 -6.83 -22.37
N LEU A 602 3.57 -7.87 -22.56
CA LEU A 602 3.39 -8.95 -21.60
C LEU A 602 4.68 -9.75 -21.39
N ALA A 603 5.43 -10.02 -22.46
CA ALA A 603 6.72 -10.71 -22.37
C ALA A 603 7.76 -9.91 -21.59
N ILE A 604 7.85 -8.59 -21.80
CA ILE A 604 8.74 -7.70 -21.04
C ILE A 604 8.33 -7.67 -19.56
N ASN A 605 7.04 -7.44 -19.28
CA ASN A 605 6.53 -7.37 -17.91
C ASN A 605 6.79 -8.67 -17.14
N ALA A 606 6.40 -9.81 -17.72
CA ALA A 606 6.63 -11.13 -17.11
C ALA A 606 8.12 -11.50 -17.03
N GLY A 607 8.89 -11.22 -18.09
CA GLY A 607 10.31 -11.56 -18.18
C GLY A 607 11.14 -10.80 -17.14
N LEU A 608 11.02 -9.46 -17.12
CA LEU A 608 11.70 -8.63 -16.14
C LEU A 608 11.14 -8.82 -14.72
N GLY A 609 9.85 -9.14 -14.59
CA GLY A 609 9.25 -9.54 -13.32
C GLY A 609 9.92 -10.80 -12.74
N ASN A 610 10.07 -11.85 -13.53
CA ASN A 610 10.72 -13.11 -13.11
C ASN A 610 12.18 -12.92 -12.68
N LEU A 611 12.89 -11.90 -13.21
CA LEU A 611 14.23 -11.57 -12.74
C LEU A 611 14.27 -11.23 -11.24
N GLY A 612 13.15 -10.85 -10.63
CA GLY A 612 13.05 -10.66 -9.18
C GLY A 612 13.56 -11.85 -8.37
N VAL A 613 13.40 -13.07 -8.88
CA VAL A 613 13.92 -14.30 -8.24
C VAL A 613 15.45 -14.32 -8.24
N SER A 614 16.09 -14.03 -9.38
CA SER A 614 17.55 -13.89 -9.43
C SER A 614 18.05 -12.70 -8.61
N VAL A 615 17.32 -11.58 -8.62
CA VAL A 615 17.68 -10.38 -7.86
C VAL A 615 17.69 -10.67 -6.37
N VAL A 616 16.68 -11.34 -5.82
CA VAL A 616 16.69 -11.69 -4.39
C VAL A 616 17.81 -12.66 -4.05
N GLN A 617 18.07 -13.64 -4.92
CA GLN A 617 19.15 -14.62 -4.73
C GLN A 617 20.55 -14.01 -4.86
N PHE A 618 20.70 -12.88 -5.55
CA PHE A 618 21.95 -12.15 -5.67
C PHE A 618 22.13 -11.10 -4.59
N VAL A 619 21.11 -10.27 -4.36
CA VAL A 619 21.16 -9.13 -3.45
C VAL A 619 21.19 -9.57 -1.99
N VAL A 620 20.39 -10.58 -1.60
CA VAL A 620 20.31 -10.98 -0.18
C VAL A 620 21.64 -11.50 0.35
N PRO A 621 22.35 -12.44 -0.32
CA PRO A 621 23.66 -12.89 0.16
C PRO A 621 24.69 -11.77 0.34
N LEU A 622 24.59 -10.68 -0.41
CA LEU A 622 25.44 -9.49 -0.27
C LEU A 622 24.94 -8.56 0.84
N ALA A 623 23.62 -8.34 0.94
CA ALA A 623 23.05 -7.41 1.90
C ALA A 623 23.22 -7.88 3.36
N ILE A 624 23.26 -9.20 3.59
CA ILE A 624 23.42 -9.77 4.93
C ILE A 624 24.85 -9.72 5.47
N THR A 625 25.86 -9.37 4.65
CA THR A 625 27.26 -9.30 5.09
C THR A 625 27.67 -7.91 5.59
N ALA A 626 26.80 -6.92 5.50
CA ALA A 626 27.07 -5.54 5.88
C ALA A 626 25.95 -4.94 6.72
N GLY A 627 26.28 -3.97 7.58
CA GLY A 627 25.31 -3.16 8.32
C GLY A 627 24.63 -2.11 7.45
N VAL A 628 23.91 -2.52 6.39
CA VAL A 628 23.31 -1.65 5.35
C VAL A 628 22.47 -0.51 5.92
N PHE A 629 21.78 -0.75 7.04
CA PHE A 629 20.90 0.23 7.68
C PHE A 629 21.46 0.80 9.00
N GLY A 630 22.73 0.55 9.31
CA GLY A 630 23.37 1.00 10.56
C GLY A 630 22.54 0.64 11.80
N ALA A 631 22.39 1.59 12.73
CA ALA A 631 21.58 1.41 13.94
C ALA A 631 20.08 1.10 13.65
N LEU A 632 19.55 1.55 12.49
CA LEU A 632 18.17 1.30 12.10
C LEU A 632 17.93 -0.18 11.73
N GLY A 633 18.98 -0.87 11.27
CA GLY A 633 18.91 -2.28 10.86
C GLY A 633 18.99 -3.29 12.00
N GLY A 634 19.27 -2.88 13.23
CA GLY A 634 19.55 -3.80 14.34
C GLY A 634 20.97 -4.36 14.34
N ALA A 635 21.34 -5.01 15.45
CA ALA A 635 22.67 -5.56 15.67
C ALA A 635 22.95 -6.78 14.75
N PRO A 636 24.23 -7.07 14.44
CA PRO A 636 24.60 -8.32 13.78
C PRO A 636 24.33 -9.53 14.68
N GLN A 637 24.07 -10.67 14.04
CA GLN A 637 24.01 -11.99 14.66
C GLN A 637 25.34 -12.71 14.45
N THR A 638 25.75 -13.49 15.45
CA THR A 638 26.90 -14.39 15.34
C THR A 638 26.53 -15.59 14.48
N ALA A 639 27.33 -15.86 13.46
CA ALA A 639 27.13 -16.95 12.52
C ALA A 639 28.30 -17.91 12.51
N THR A 640 28.03 -19.20 12.74
CA THR A 640 29.05 -20.26 12.74
C THR A 640 28.84 -21.20 11.56
N VAL A 641 29.86 -21.33 10.70
CA VAL A 641 29.86 -22.22 9.53
C VAL A 641 31.20 -22.94 9.47
N GLY A 642 31.19 -24.28 9.51
CA GLY A 642 32.43 -25.08 9.44
C GLY A 642 33.45 -24.75 10.53
N GLY A 643 32.99 -24.35 11.72
CA GLY A 643 33.86 -23.93 12.83
C GLY A 643 34.38 -22.48 12.74
N VAL A 644 34.13 -21.77 11.64
CA VAL A 644 34.48 -20.36 11.48
C VAL A 644 33.32 -19.47 11.95
N THR A 645 33.62 -18.56 12.87
CA THR A 645 32.65 -17.58 13.38
C THR A 645 32.76 -16.26 12.61
N SER A 646 31.62 -15.77 12.14
CA SER A 646 31.48 -14.52 11.37
C SER A 646 30.27 -13.74 11.87
N THR A 647 30.13 -12.49 11.44
CA THR A 647 28.96 -11.64 11.74
C THR A 647 28.04 -11.55 10.52
N LEU A 648 26.73 -11.72 10.72
CA LEU A 648 25.71 -11.58 9.68
C LEU A 648 24.55 -10.71 10.14
N TRP A 649 24.01 -9.90 9.23
CA TRP A 649 22.77 -9.14 9.39
C TRP A 649 21.64 -9.84 8.62
N LEU A 650 21.19 -11.00 9.09
CA LEU A 650 20.19 -11.79 8.37
C LEU A 650 18.87 -11.02 8.15
N GLN A 651 18.56 -10.08 9.03
CA GLN A 651 17.42 -9.17 8.90
C GLN A 651 17.41 -8.32 7.62
N ASN A 652 18.59 -8.06 7.04
CA ASN A 652 18.69 -7.31 5.80
C ASN A 652 18.07 -8.07 4.62
N ALA A 653 17.88 -9.40 4.73
CA ALA A 653 17.16 -10.18 3.74
C ALA A 653 15.74 -9.66 3.50
N GLY A 654 15.07 -9.16 4.55
CA GLY A 654 13.76 -8.51 4.44
C GLY A 654 13.86 -7.00 4.23
N PHE A 655 14.68 -6.32 5.05
CA PHE A 655 14.72 -4.84 5.06
C PHE A 655 15.24 -4.22 3.77
N VAL A 656 16.13 -4.89 3.02
CA VAL A 656 16.70 -4.34 1.78
C VAL A 656 15.65 -3.97 0.74
N PHE A 657 14.51 -4.67 0.72
CA PHE A 657 13.43 -4.43 -0.25
C PHE A 657 12.43 -3.35 0.19
N VAL A 658 12.38 -3.00 1.49
CA VAL A 658 11.37 -2.09 2.06
C VAL A 658 11.37 -0.71 1.37
N PRO A 659 12.51 -0.01 1.19
CA PRO A 659 12.52 1.29 0.51
C PRO A 659 12.00 1.21 -0.92
N PHE A 660 12.36 0.15 -1.65
CA PHE A 660 11.94 -0.05 -3.04
C PHE A 660 10.45 -0.39 -3.14
N ILE A 661 9.91 -1.20 -2.21
CA ILE A 661 8.47 -1.49 -2.14
C ILE A 661 7.68 -0.20 -1.92
N ILE A 662 8.10 0.64 -0.97
CA ILE A 662 7.47 1.94 -0.71
C ILE A 662 7.52 2.81 -1.97
N ALA A 663 8.69 2.96 -2.58
CA ALA A 663 8.89 3.79 -3.77
C ALA A 663 8.07 3.30 -4.97
N SER A 664 8.08 2.01 -5.27
CA SER A 664 7.34 1.42 -6.40
C SER A 664 5.82 1.50 -6.20
N ALA A 665 5.32 1.32 -4.99
CA ALA A 665 3.89 1.47 -4.70
C ALA A 665 3.42 2.93 -4.84
N PHE A 666 4.24 3.91 -4.43
CA PHE A 666 3.99 5.32 -4.72
C PHE A 666 4.06 5.61 -6.22
N ALA A 667 5.04 5.07 -6.93
CA ALA A 667 5.13 5.20 -8.38
C ALA A 667 3.88 4.62 -9.07
N ALA A 668 3.38 3.47 -8.62
CA ALA A 668 2.11 2.90 -9.08
C ALA A 668 0.94 3.85 -8.81
N TRP A 669 0.87 4.40 -7.60
CA TRP A 669 -0.24 5.25 -7.17
C TRP A 669 -0.34 6.55 -7.98
N PHE A 670 0.81 7.20 -8.20
CA PHE A 670 0.90 8.50 -8.88
C PHE A 670 1.04 8.38 -10.40
N GLY A 671 1.65 7.30 -10.88
CA GLY A 671 2.02 7.16 -12.29
C GLY A 671 1.23 6.13 -13.08
N MET A 672 0.50 5.19 -12.48
CA MET A 672 -0.38 4.31 -13.25
C MET A 672 -1.76 4.94 -13.51
N ASN A 673 -2.51 4.38 -14.45
CA ASN A 673 -3.82 4.86 -14.84
C ASN A 673 -4.86 3.74 -14.65
N ASP A 674 -6.12 4.14 -14.56
CA ASP A 674 -7.27 3.23 -14.62
C ASP A 674 -7.98 3.46 -15.97
N ILE A 675 -8.55 2.41 -16.58
CA ILE A 675 -9.31 2.49 -17.83
C ILE A 675 -10.75 2.10 -17.53
N ALA A 676 -11.71 2.96 -17.88
CA ALA A 676 -13.12 2.79 -17.49
C ALA A 676 -13.77 1.54 -18.12
N THR A 677 -13.27 1.10 -19.27
CA THR A 677 -13.74 -0.07 -20.02
C THR A 677 -13.14 -1.40 -19.55
N MET A 678 -12.31 -1.42 -18.49
CA MET A 678 -11.76 -2.65 -17.87
C MET A 678 -12.83 -3.42 -17.08
N LYS A 679 -13.90 -3.88 -17.75
CA LYS A 679 -14.90 -4.78 -17.18
C LYS A 679 -14.92 -6.06 -17.99
N ALA A 680 -14.44 -7.14 -17.39
CA ALA A 680 -14.70 -8.50 -17.87
C ALA A 680 -15.57 -9.20 -16.83
N SER A 681 -16.71 -9.74 -17.26
CA SER A 681 -17.59 -10.55 -16.39
C SER A 681 -16.87 -11.85 -16.01
N PHE A 682 -17.04 -12.30 -14.76
CA PHE A 682 -16.52 -13.61 -14.32
C PHE A 682 -17.19 -14.77 -15.07
N ALA A 683 -18.50 -14.66 -15.34
CA ALA A 683 -19.27 -15.68 -16.06
C ALA A 683 -18.69 -15.92 -17.47
N ASP A 684 -18.21 -14.84 -18.09
CA ASP A 684 -17.59 -14.82 -19.42
C ASP A 684 -16.23 -15.51 -19.49
N GLN A 685 -15.53 -15.65 -18.35
CA GLN A 685 -14.23 -16.32 -18.26
C GLN A 685 -14.34 -17.76 -17.76
N ALA A 686 -15.44 -18.10 -17.05
CA ALA A 686 -15.66 -19.44 -16.51
C ALA A 686 -15.85 -20.53 -17.59
N VAL A 687 -16.08 -20.16 -18.86
CA VAL A 687 -16.17 -21.11 -19.98
C VAL A 687 -14.91 -21.98 -20.11
N ILE A 688 -13.74 -21.47 -19.72
CA ILE A 688 -12.46 -22.19 -19.81
C ILE A 688 -12.44 -23.49 -19.00
N PHE A 689 -13.25 -23.60 -17.94
CA PHE A 689 -13.32 -24.79 -17.11
C PHE A 689 -13.94 -25.98 -17.84
N ARG A 690 -14.74 -25.72 -18.88
CA ARG A 690 -15.33 -26.73 -19.77
C ARG A 690 -14.39 -27.13 -20.93
N ARG A 691 -13.30 -26.39 -21.16
CA ARG A 691 -12.37 -26.66 -22.26
C ARG A 691 -11.33 -27.70 -21.81
N THR A 692 -11.29 -28.87 -22.46
CA THR A 692 -10.32 -29.94 -22.14
C THR A 692 -8.88 -29.46 -22.20
N HIS A 693 -8.55 -28.67 -23.23
CA HIS A 693 -7.19 -28.15 -23.42
C HIS A 693 -6.75 -27.17 -22.32
N ASN A 694 -7.67 -26.55 -21.57
CA ASN A 694 -7.29 -25.76 -20.39
C ASN A 694 -6.57 -26.63 -19.34
N TRP A 695 -7.13 -27.80 -19.02
CA TRP A 695 -6.56 -28.71 -18.02
C TRP A 695 -5.26 -29.38 -18.50
N ILE A 696 -5.19 -29.73 -19.79
CA ILE A 696 -3.96 -30.25 -20.39
C ILE A 696 -2.85 -29.19 -20.31
N MET A 697 -3.15 -27.94 -20.63
CA MET A 697 -2.17 -26.86 -20.54
C MET A 697 -1.78 -26.55 -19.08
N CYS A 698 -2.67 -26.71 -18.11
CA CYS A 698 -2.31 -26.65 -16.68
C CYS A 698 -1.23 -27.69 -16.33
N TRP A 699 -1.36 -28.93 -16.81
CA TRP A 699 -0.38 -29.98 -16.58
C TRP A 699 0.98 -29.65 -17.21
N LEU A 700 0.98 -29.29 -18.50
CA LEU A 700 2.21 -28.94 -19.23
C LEU A 700 2.89 -27.71 -18.64
N TYR A 701 2.14 -26.67 -18.27
CA TYR A 701 2.72 -25.46 -17.69
C TYR A 701 3.24 -25.68 -16.27
N THR A 702 2.66 -26.61 -15.51
CA THR A 702 3.25 -27.07 -14.25
C THR A 702 4.60 -27.74 -14.49
N GLY A 703 4.70 -28.52 -15.58
CA GLY A 703 5.95 -29.09 -16.10
C GLY A 703 7.04 -28.06 -16.36
N THR A 704 6.72 -26.87 -16.89
CA THR A 704 7.72 -25.86 -17.25
C THR A 704 7.87 -24.78 -16.17
N PHE A 705 6.84 -23.98 -15.94
CA PHE A 705 6.88 -22.85 -15.00
C PHE A 705 6.93 -23.32 -13.56
N GLY A 706 6.15 -24.36 -13.23
CA GLY A 706 6.18 -24.97 -11.90
C GLY A 706 7.57 -25.48 -11.55
N SER A 707 8.26 -26.08 -12.53
CA SER A 707 9.66 -26.50 -12.39
C SER A 707 10.63 -25.34 -12.24
N PHE A 708 10.53 -24.31 -13.07
CA PHE A 708 11.34 -23.10 -12.94
C PHE A 708 11.25 -22.50 -11.53
N ILE A 709 10.04 -22.27 -11.04
CA ILE A 709 9.85 -21.60 -9.75
C ILE A 709 10.13 -22.53 -8.57
N GLY A 710 9.82 -23.83 -8.69
CA GLY A 710 10.09 -24.83 -7.66
C GLY A 710 11.57 -25.12 -7.50
N PHE A 711 12.31 -25.25 -8.60
CA PHE A 711 13.77 -25.34 -8.53
C PHE A 711 14.38 -24.04 -8.01
N SER A 712 13.84 -22.87 -8.38
CA SER A 712 14.30 -21.59 -7.81
C SER A 712 14.21 -21.56 -6.28
N ALA A 713 13.10 -22.07 -5.72
CA ALA A 713 12.90 -22.15 -4.28
C ALA A 713 13.81 -23.19 -3.60
N ALA A 714 13.97 -24.37 -4.21
CA ALA A 714 14.66 -25.51 -3.60
C ALA A 714 16.19 -25.48 -3.77
N PHE A 715 16.68 -25.02 -4.92
CA PHE A 715 18.06 -25.17 -5.35
C PHE A 715 19.10 -24.64 -4.36
N PRO A 716 18.95 -23.45 -3.76
CA PRO A 716 19.96 -22.93 -2.84
C PRO A 716 20.11 -23.80 -1.57
N LEU A 717 18.97 -24.23 -1.00
CA LEU A 717 18.96 -25.12 0.18
C LEU A 717 19.45 -26.53 -0.17
N LEU A 718 19.00 -27.08 -1.30
CA LEU A 718 19.42 -28.40 -1.76
C LEU A 718 20.93 -28.46 -2.01
N SER A 719 21.48 -27.43 -2.65
CA SER A 719 22.93 -27.32 -2.89
C SER A 719 23.71 -27.32 -1.58
N LYS A 720 23.24 -26.59 -0.57
CA LYS A 720 23.86 -26.56 0.76
C LYS A 720 23.84 -27.92 1.47
N ILE A 721 22.74 -28.66 1.34
CA ILE A 721 22.61 -29.99 1.96
C ILE A 721 23.52 -31.01 1.26
N LEU A 722 23.57 -30.98 -0.08
CA LEU A 722 24.35 -31.94 -0.85
C LEU A 722 25.85 -31.63 -0.85
N PHE A 723 26.23 -30.35 -0.87
CA PHE A 723 27.61 -29.86 -0.99
C PHE A 723 27.89 -28.78 0.06
N PRO A 724 27.97 -29.14 1.36
CA PRO A 724 28.05 -28.17 2.46
C PRO A 724 29.33 -27.32 2.45
N GLU A 725 30.42 -27.85 1.88
CA GLU A 725 31.71 -27.15 1.78
C GLU A 725 31.71 -26.01 0.76
N ILE A 726 30.72 -25.96 -0.13
CA ILE A 726 30.64 -24.97 -1.20
C ILE A 726 29.62 -23.91 -0.83
N ASN A 727 30.01 -22.64 -0.91
CA ASN A 727 29.09 -21.52 -0.71
C ASN A 727 28.19 -21.31 -1.95
N ALA A 728 27.30 -22.27 -2.21
CA ALA A 728 26.44 -22.29 -3.39
C ALA A 728 25.52 -21.07 -3.51
N LEU A 729 25.27 -20.34 -2.42
CA LEU A 729 24.48 -19.10 -2.41
C LEU A 729 25.11 -17.99 -3.27
N GLN A 730 26.43 -18.00 -3.48
CA GLN A 730 27.10 -17.06 -4.39
C GLN A 730 26.76 -17.30 -5.86
N TYR A 731 26.30 -18.51 -6.21
CA TYR A 731 26.05 -18.91 -7.59
C TYR A 731 24.58 -19.22 -7.85
N ALA A 732 23.77 -19.43 -6.80
CA ALA A 732 22.38 -19.86 -6.91
C ALA A 732 21.54 -18.98 -7.83
N PHE A 733 21.77 -17.66 -7.79
CA PHE A 733 21.05 -16.67 -8.60
C PHE A 733 21.19 -16.90 -10.12
N LEU A 734 22.27 -17.57 -10.57
CA LEU A 734 22.52 -17.84 -11.99
C LEU A 734 21.47 -18.76 -12.60
N GLY A 735 20.91 -19.69 -11.81
CA GLY A 735 19.85 -20.58 -12.27
C GLY A 735 18.61 -19.81 -12.73
N PRO A 736 17.89 -19.12 -11.83
CA PRO A 736 16.73 -18.33 -12.20
C PRO A 736 17.03 -17.24 -13.23
N LEU A 737 18.23 -16.66 -13.23
CA LEU A 737 18.67 -15.68 -14.23
C LEU A 737 18.71 -16.30 -15.64
N VAL A 738 19.40 -17.43 -15.80
CA VAL A 738 19.47 -18.16 -17.08
C VAL A 738 18.08 -18.55 -17.56
N GLY A 739 17.22 -19.06 -16.67
CA GLY A 739 15.85 -19.42 -17.04
C GLY A 739 14.99 -18.22 -17.45
N ALA A 740 15.11 -17.08 -16.78
CA ALA A 740 14.39 -15.86 -17.14
C ALA A 740 14.85 -15.30 -18.50
N LEU A 741 16.17 -15.30 -18.76
CA LEU A 741 16.74 -14.88 -20.04
C LEU A 741 16.36 -15.83 -21.18
N ALA A 742 16.42 -17.15 -20.94
CA ALA A 742 15.99 -18.16 -21.90
C ALA A 742 14.52 -17.99 -22.27
N ARG A 743 13.65 -17.70 -21.29
CA ARG A 743 12.24 -17.37 -21.53
C ARG A 743 12.06 -16.17 -22.44
N ALA A 744 12.81 -15.08 -22.18
CA ALA A 744 12.73 -13.87 -23.00
C ALA A 744 13.24 -14.11 -24.44
N GLY A 745 14.31 -14.88 -24.60
CA GLY A 745 14.91 -15.20 -25.91
C GLY A 745 14.10 -16.20 -26.74
N ALA A 746 13.32 -17.07 -26.12
CA ALA A 746 12.62 -18.18 -26.80
C ALA A 746 11.37 -17.77 -27.60
N GLY A 747 10.84 -16.54 -27.44
CA GLY A 747 9.61 -16.10 -28.12
C GLY A 747 9.66 -16.21 -29.65
N LYS A 748 10.67 -15.58 -30.28
CA LYS A 748 10.82 -15.61 -31.75
C LYS A 748 11.02 -17.02 -32.32
N PRO A 749 11.85 -17.89 -31.72
CA PRO A 749 11.92 -19.30 -32.09
C PRO A 749 10.56 -20.01 -32.00
N CYS A 750 9.78 -19.77 -30.95
CA CYS A 750 8.45 -20.37 -30.79
C CYS A 750 7.49 -19.98 -31.92
N ASP A 751 7.52 -18.71 -32.32
CA ASP A 751 6.68 -18.23 -33.43
C ASP A 751 7.10 -18.81 -34.80
N ARG A 752 8.38 -19.17 -34.98
CA ARG A 752 8.90 -19.71 -36.25
C ARG A 752 8.80 -21.23 -36.38
N ILE A 753 9.11 -21.95 -35.31
CA ILE A 753 9.25 -23.43 -35.33
C ILE A 753 7.95 -24.11 -34.88
N GLY A 754 7.13 -23.42 -34.08
CA GLY A 754 5.93 -23.96 -33.45
C GLY A 754 6.13 -24.24 -31.95
N GLY A 755 5.22 -23.72 -31.13
CA GLY A 755 5.28 -23.87 -29.67
C GLY A 755 5.10 -25.32 -29.21
N GLY A 756 4.31 -26.14 -29.92
CA GLY A 756 4.12 -27.56 -29.62
C GLY A 756 5.41 -28.35 -29.78
N ARG A 757 6.04 -28.25 -30.96
CA ARG A 757 7.33 -28.92 -31.25
C ARG A 757 8.44 -28.54 -30.27
N ILE A 758 8.57 -27.25 -29.95
CA ILE A 758 9.59 -26.80 -28.98
C ILE A 758 9.27 -27.36 -27.60
N THR A 759 8.00 -27.32 -27.16
CA THR A 759 7.58 -27.86 -25.86
C THR A 759 7.91 -29.34 -25.71
N PHE A 760 7.72 -30.15 -26.76
CA PHE A 760 8.07 -31.57 -26.75
C PHE A 760 9.56 -31.80 -26.47
N TRP A 761 10.44 -31.10 -27.20
CA TRP A 761 11.89 -31.19 -27.01
C TRP A 761 12.36 -30.61 -25.67
N VAL A 762 11.66 -29.59 -25.16
CA VAL A 762 11.95 -29.03 -23.84
C VAL A 762 11.75 -30.09 -22.76
N PHE A 763 10.68 -30.88 -22.78
CA PHE A 763 10.50 -31.91 -21.74
C PHE A 763 11.52 -33.05 -21.82
N ILE A 764 12.01 -33.36 -23.03
CA ILE A 764 13.14 -34.28 -23.21
C ILE A 764 14.41 -33.68 -22.60
N ALA A 765 14.72 -32.42 -22.92
CA ALA A 765 15.86 -31.71 -22.33
C ALA A 765 15.75 -31.65 -20.80
N MET A 766 14.56 -31.38 -20.25
CA MET A 766 14.35 -31.37 -18.80
C MET A 766 14.56 -32.75 -18.17
N SER A 767 14.15 -33.82 -18.85
CA SER A 767 14.41 -35.20 -18.41
C SER A 767 15.91 -35.52 -18.36
N LEU A 768 16.65 -35.09 -19.39
CA LEU A 768 18.12 -35.22 -19.43
C LEU A 768 18.80 -34.39 -18.33
N GLY A 769 18.31 -33.18 -18.07
CA GLY A 769 18.82 -32.33 -16.98
C GLY A 769 18.64 -32.97 -15.61
N VAL A 770 17.49 -33.60 -15.33
CA VAL A 770 17.28 -34.38 -14.10
C VAL A 770 18.20 -35.59 -14.05
N GLY A 771 18.41 -36.29 -15.18
CA GLY A 771 19.40 -37.36 -15.29
C GLY A 771 20.81 -36.90 -14.93
N GLY A 772 21.22 -35.73 -15.39
CA GLY A 772 22.50 -35.11 -15.03
C GLY A 772 22.63 -34.79 -13.54
N VAL A 773 21.55 -34.31 -12.91
CA VAL A 773 21.52 -34.08 -11.45
C VAL A 773 21.63 -35.40 -10.67
N LEU A 774 20.90 -36.44 -11.08
CA LEU A 774 20.99 -37.78 -10.48
C LEU A 774 22.40 -38.37 -10.61
N TYR A 775 23.02 -38.23 -11.79
CA TYR A 775 24.39 -38.66 -12.03
C TYR A 775 25.39 -37.93 -11.12
N ALA A 776 25.26 -36.60 -10.99
CA ALA A 776 26.10 -35.80 -10.09
C ALA A 776 25.99 -36.21 -8.62
N ILE A 777 24.78 -36.60 -8.17
CA ILE A 777 24.56 -37.14 -6.82
C ILE A 777 25.20 -38.52 -6.68
N GLY A 778 25.15 -39.36 -7.71
CA GLY A 778 25.75 -40.70 -7.72
C GLY A 778 27.28 -40.70 -7.60
N MET A 779 27.94 -39.64 -8.09
CA MET A 779 29.40 -39.45 -7.99
C MET A 779 29.82 -38.59 -6.77
N LYS A 780 28.95 -38.42 -5.77
CA LYS A 780 29.23 -37.59 -4.60
C LYS A 780 30.51 -38.04 -3.90
N GLY A 781 31.49 -37.15 -3.81
CA GLY A 781 32.84 -37.43 -3.32
C GLY A 781 33.93 -37.12 -4.35
N ASP A 782 33.58 -37.09 -5.64
CA ASP A 782 34.44 -36.58 -6.71
C ASP A 782 34.44 -35.04 -6.73
N ALA A 783 35.61 -34.44 -7.03
CA ALA A 783 35.76 -32.98 -7.16
C ALA A 783 34.89 -32.38 -8.29
N SER A 784 34.54 -33.19 -9.30
CA SER A 784 33.68 -32.80 -10.42
C SER A 784 32.17 -32.86 -10.11
N ALA A 785 31.77 -33.46 -8.99
CA ALA A 785 30.36 -33.68 -8.67
C ALA A 785 29.55 -32.37 -8.58
N PHE A 786 30.07 -31.34 -7.91
CA PHE A 786 29.38 -30.05 -7.83
C PHE A 786 29.33 -29.31 -9.18
N PRO A 787 30.43 -29.18 -9.95
CA PRO A 787 30.36 -28.63 -11.31
C PRO A 787 29.31 -29.30 -12.20
N VAL A 788 29.22 -30.64 -12.19
CA VAL A 788 28.22 -31.39 -12.98
C VAL A 788 26.81 -31.13 -12.47
N PHE A 789 26.61 -31.12 -11.15
CA PHE A 789 25.34 -30.80 -10.51
C PHE A 789 24.86 -29.39 -10.88
N PHE A 790 25.76 -28.40 -10.76
CA PHE A 790 25.49 -27.00 -11.04
C PHE A 790 25.16 -26.79 -12.53
N ALA A 791 25.97 -27.34 -13.44
CA ALA A 791 25.72 -27.27 -14.88
C ALA A 791 24.39 -27.92 -15.28
N SER A 792 24.05 -29.07 -14.68
CA SER A 792 22.77 -29.74 -14.91
C SER A 792 21.57 -28.90 -14.44
N PHE A 793 21.68 -28.22 -13.30
CA PHE A 793 20.66 -27.27 -12.85
C PHE A 793 20.56 -26.05 -13.76
N LEU A 794 21.66 -25.46 -14.20
CA LEU A 794 21.62 -24.35 -15.16
C LEU A 794 20.95 -24.76 -16.47
N PHE A 795 21.23 -25.97 -16.96
CA PHE A 795 20.55 -26.54 -18.12
C PHE A 795 19.05 -26.74 -17.89
N LEU A 796 18.64 -27.25 -16.72
CA LEU A 796 17.23 -27.34 -16.32
C LEU A 796 16.55 -25.96 -16.29
N PHE A 797 17.21 -24.95 -15.72
CA PHE A 797 16.67 -23.58 -15.70
C PHE A 797 16.53 -23.02 -17.12
N ALA A 798 17.52 -23.22 -18.00
CA ALA A 798 17.42 -22.81 -19.39
C ALA A 798 16.25 -23.51 -20.10
N ALA A 799 16.14 -24.84 -19.97
CA ALA A 799 15.08 -25.63 -20.59
C ALA A 799 13.68 -25.22 -20.07
N THR A 800 13.51 -25.06 -18.76
CA THR A 800 12.24 -24.55 -18.18
C THR A 800 11.92 -23.13 -18.66
N GLY A 801 12.93 -22.28 -18.83
CA GLY A 801 12.79 -20.96 -19.44
C GLY A 801 12.25 -21.00 -20.87
N VAL A 802 12.83 -21.84 -21.73
CA VAL A 802 12.32 -22.06 -23.10
C VAL A 802 10.90 -22.63 -23.07
N GLY A 803 10.67 -23.65 -22.23
CA GLY A 803 9.36 -24.28 -22.04
C GLY A 803 8.29 -23.30 -21.61
N ASN A 804 8.63 -22.34 -20.76
CA ASN A 804 7.75 -21.28 -20.30
C ASN A 804 7.23 -20.40 -21.44
N ALA A 805 8.06 -20.15 -22.45
CA ALA A 805 7.68 -19.38 -23.63
C ALA A 805 6.87 -20.23 -24.60
N SER A 806 7.33 -21.45 -24.89
CA SER A 806 6.71 -22.34 -25.89
C SER A 806 5.29 -22.77 -25.50
N THR A 807 5.09 -23.15 -24.24
CA THR A 807 3.77 -23.52 -23.70
C THR A 807 2.79 -22.34 -23.70
N PHE A 808 3.25 -21.11 -23.44
CA PHE A 808 2.42 -19.92 -23.52
C PHE A 808 2.03 -19.58 -24.96
N GLN A 809 2.95 -19.81 -25.92
CA GLN A 809 2.70 -19.60 -27.34
C GLN A 809 1.65 -20.59 -27.89
N MET A 810 1.61 -21.82 -27.36
CA MET A 810 0.61 -22.83 -27.76
C MET A 810 -0.83 -22.39 -27.46
N ILE A 811 -1.10 -21.71 -26.35
CA ILE A 811 -2.48 -21.47 -25.87
C ILE A 811 -3.34 -20.69 -26.88
N PRO A 812 -2.89 -19.54 -27.43
CA PRO A 812 -3.65 -18.85 -28.48
C PRO A 812 -3.87 -19.68 -29.74
N ALA A 813 -2.87 -20.47 -30.17
CA ALA A 813 -2.96 -21.32 -31.35
C ALA A 813 -4.00 -22.45 -31.16
N ILE A 814 -3.99 -23.10 -30.00
CA ILE A 814 -4.97 -24.11 -29.62
C ILE A 814 -6.37 -23.50 -29.62
N MET A 815 -6.57 -22.34 -29.00
CA MET A 815 -7.90 -21.72 -28.91
C MET A 815 -8.46 -21.29 -30.26
N ARG A 816 -7.61 -20.85 -31.20
CA ARG A 816 -8.03 -20.54 -32.58
C ARG A 816 -8.66 -21.74 -33.27
N LEU A 817 -8.07 -22.92 -33.10
CA LEU A 817 -8.58 -24.17 -33.68
C LEU A 817 -9.79 -24.69 -32.92
N GLU A 818 -9.75 -24.61 -31.59
CA GLU A 818 -10.76 -25.19 -30.71
C GLU A 818 -12.08 -24.42 -30.73
N VAL A 819 -12.04 -23.09 -30.71
CA VAL A 819 -13.25 -22.26 -30.86
C VAL A 819 -13.85 -22.45 -32.25
N ALA A 820 -13.01 -22.54 -33.30
CA ALA A 820 -13.51 -22.80 -34.65
C ALA A 820 -14.19 -24.17 -34.79
N ARG A 821 -13.71 -25.17 -34.04
CA ARG A 821 -14.29 -26.53 -34.00
C ARG A 821 -15.59 -26.57 -33.20
N LEU A 822 -15.62 -25.98 -32.01
CA LEU A 822 -16.73 -26.10 -31.07
C LEU A 822 -17.88 -25.12 -31.37
N GLU A 823 -17.58 -23.99 -32.01
CA GLU A 823 -18.56 -22.94 -32.32
C GLU A 823 -18.53 -22.60 -33.83
N PRO A 824 -18.85 -23.57 -34.71
CA PRO A 824 -18.72 -23.40 -36.16
C PRO A 824 -19.68 -22.35 -36.75
N GLN A 825 -20.76 -22.05 -36.02
CA GLN A 825 -21.80 -21.09 -36.42
C GLN A 825 -21.36 -19.63 -36.27
N MET A 826 -20.26 -19.34 -35.54
CA MET A 826 -19.80 -17.97 -35.33
C MET A 826 -19.10 -17.38 -36.56
N SER A 827 -19.35 -16.10 -36.82
CA SER A 827 -18.63 -15.38 -37.86
C SER A 827 -17.11 -15.35 -37.59
N GLN A 828 -16.30 -15.22 -38.63
CA GLN A 828 -14.83 -15.24 -38.48
C GLN A 828 -14.30 -14.15 -37.52
N PRO A 829 -14.80 -12.89 -37.54
CA PRO A 829 -14.39 -11.87 -36.58
C PRO A 829 -14.78 -12.21 -35.12
N GLU A 830 -15.95 -12.82 -34.92
CA GLU A 830 -16.42 -13.25 -33.60
C GLU A 830 -15.60 -14.41 -33.04
N ARG A 831 -15.30 -15.42 -33.88
CA ARG A 831 -14.40 -16.53 -33.51
C ARG A 831 -13.04 -16.04 -33.07
N VAL A 832 -12.48 -15.06 -33.78
CA VAL A 832 -11.19 -14.46 -33.43
C VAL A 832 -11.25 -13.78 -32.07
N LYS A 833 -12.31 -12.98 -31.83
CA LYS A 833 -12.51 -12.29 -30.56
C LYS A 833 -12.71 -13.27 -29.39
N GLN A 834 -13.50 -14.32 -29.59
CA GLN A 834 -13.77 -15.34 -28.57
C GLN A 834 -12.51 -16.15 -28.25
N SER A 835 -11.74 -16.55 -29.27
CA SER A 835 -10.46 -17.26 -29.07
C SER A 835 -9.46 -16.43 -28.29
N ASP A 836 -9.33 -15.13 -28.59
CA ASP A 836 -8.41 -14.22 -27.88
C ASP A 836 -8.80 -14.10 -26.39
N LYS A 837 -10.11 -14.02 -26.13
CA LYS A 837 -10.68 -13.91 -24.78
C LYS A 837 -10.42 -15.17 -23.96
N GLU A 838 -10.72 -16.34 -24.52
CA GLU A 838 -10.49 -17.62 -23.84
C GLU A 838 -9.01 -17.92 -23.65
N ALA A 839 -8.15 -17.62 -24.65
CA ALA A 839 -6.71 -17.80 -24.53
C ALA A 839 -6.13 -16.96 -23.36
N ALA A 840 -6.55 -15.70 -23.23
CA ALA A 840 -6.11 -14.85 -22.12
C ALA A 840 -6.53 -15.40 -20.75
N ALA A 841 -7.76 -15.92 -20.64
CA ALA A 841 -8.27 -16.52 -19.41
C ALA A 841 -7.55 -17.84 -19.06
N ILE A 842 -7.31 -18.72 -20.05
CA ILE A 842 -6.56 -19.96 -19.88
C ILE A 842 -5.11 -19.66 -19.44
N ILE A 843 -4.44 -18.67 -20.04
CA ILE A 843 -3.08 -18.26 -19.64
C ILE A 843 -3.05 -17.89 -18.15
N GLY A 844 -4.02 -17.09 -17.69
CA GLY A 844 -4.12 -16.69 -16.29
C GLY A 844 -4.33 -17.89 -15.35
N PHE A 845 -5.31 -18.74 -15.65
CA PHE A 845 -5.64 -19.90 -14.83
C PHE A 845 -4.51 -20.95 -14.81
N THR A 846 -3.97 -21.29 -15.98
CA THR A 846 -2.84 -22.20 -16.15
C THR A 846 -1.61 -21.71 -15.37
N SER A 847 -1.34 -20.40 -15.36
CA SER A 847 -0.26 -19.81 -14.57
C SER A 847 -0.47 -19.90 -13.06
N ALA A 848 -1.73 -19.88 -12.58
CA ALA A 848 -2.05 -20.08 -11.17
C ALA A 848 -1.81 -21.55 -10.77
N ILE A 849 -2.26 -22.51 -11.57
CA ILE A 849 -2.04 -23.94 -11.29
C ILE A 849 -0.55 -24.28 -11.32
N ALA A 850 0.19 -23.82 -12.34
CA ALA A 850 1.62 -24.09 -12.43
C ALA A 850 2.42 -23.51 -11.26
N ALA A 851 1.96 -22.42 -10.63
CA ALA A 851 2.63 -21.84 -9.49
C ALA A 851 2.69 -22.78 -8.27
N TYR A 852 1.82 -23.80 -8.18
CA TYR A 852 1.92 -24.83 -7.15
C TYR A 852 3.22 -25.65 -7.26
N GLY A 853 3.92 -25.64 -8.39
CA GLY A 853 5.27 -26.21 -8.49
C GLY A 853 6.26 -25.59 -7.49
N ALA A 854 6.08 -24.31 -7.12
CA ALA A 854 6.85 -23.64 -6.07
C ALA A 854 6.65 -24.28 -4.68
N PHE A 855 5.52 -24.96 -4.47
CA PHE A 855 5.26 -25.71 -3.25
C PHE A 855 5.78 -27.16 -3.38
N PHE A 856 5.35 -27.85 -4.44
CA PHE A 856 5.55 -29.29 -4.59
C PHE A 856 7.02 -29.67 -4.71
N ILE A 857 7.83 -28.96 -5.50
CA ILE A 857 9.23 -29.34 -5.72
C ILE A 857 10.07 -29.26 -4.44
N PRO A 858 10.17 -28.11 -3.75
CA PRO A 858 10.90 -28.03 -2.48
C PRO A 858 10.33 -28.99 -1.42
N LYS A 859 9.00 -29.16 -1.37
CA LYS A 859 8.40 -30.08 -0.39
C LYS A 859 8.77 -31.54 -0.69
N SER A 860 8.75 -31.95 -1.96
CA SER A 860 9.18 -33.27 -2.40
C SER A 860 10.64 -33.54 -2.08
N PHE A 861 11.54 -32.56 -2.27
CA PHE A 861 12.93 -32.69 -1.83
C PHE A 861 13.04 -32.88 -0.31
N GLY A 862 12.34 -32.06 0.48
CA GLY A 862 12.31 -32.19 1.94
C GLY A 862 11.81 -33.55 2.41
N THR A 863 10.70 -34.03 1.83
CA THR A 863 10.12 -35.35 2.14
C THR A 863 11.06 -36.48 1.71
N SER A 864 11.65 -36.41 0.51
CA SER A 864 12.62 -37.40 0.02
C SER A 864 13.82 -37.51 0.96
N ILE A 865 14.41 -36.38 1.36
CA ILE A 865 15.58 -36.38 2.26
C ILE A 865 15.20 -36.92 3.64
N ALA A 866 14.03 -36.55 4.17
CA ALA A 866 13.57 -37.04 5.46
C ALA A 866 13.30 -38.56 5.46
N MET A 867 12.71 -39.09 4.38
CA MET A 867 12.33 -40.51 4.30
C MET A 867 13.46 -41.43 3.82
N THR A 868 14.35 -40.94 2.96
CA THR A 868 15.34 -41.78 2.25
C THR A 868 16.79 -41.38 2.50
N GLY A 869 17.04 -40.26 3.19
CA GLY A 869 18.38 -39.70 3.38
C GLY A 869 18.95 -38.97 2.15
N GLY A 870 18.25 -38.95 1.01
CA GLY A 870 18.71 -38.30 -0.22
C GLY A 870 17.61 -37.64 -1.04
N ALA A 871 18.01 -36.88 -2.07
CA ALA A 871 17.11 -36.18 -2.97
C ALA A 871 16.61 -37.04 -4.16
N GLY A 872 17.12 -38.27 -4.30
CA GLY A 872 16.90 -39.12 -5.47
C GLY A 872 15.44 -39.46 -5.73
N ALA A 873 14.67 -39.83 -4.69
CA ALA A 873 13.27 -40.21 -4.86
C ALA A 873 12.41 -39.05 -5.42
N ALA A 874 12.65 -37.82 -4.98
CA ALA A 874 12.01 -36.63 -5.57
C ALA A 874 12.37 -36.46 -7.05
N LEU A 875 13.65 -36.61 -7.41
CA LEU A 875 14.13 -36.47 -8.78
C LEU A 875 13.55 -37.53 -9.72
N TYR A 876 13.44 -38.80 -9.28
CA TYR A 876 12.74 -39.84 -10.05
C TYR A 876 11.25 -39.51 -10.24
N GLY A 877 10.60 -38.94 -9.22
CA GLY A 877 9.23 -38.43 -9.34
C GLY A 877 9.11 -37.33 -10.39
N PHE A 878 10.04 -36.36 -10.41
CA PHE A 878 10.07 -35.30 -11.42
C PHE A 878 10.33 -35.85 -12.83
N LEU A 879 11.22 -36.84 -12.97
CA LEU A 879 11.46 -37.53 -14.24
C LEU A 879 10.19 -38.21 -14.75
N GLY A 880 9.49 -38.96 -13.91
CA GLY A 880 8.20 -39.57 -14.25
C GLY A 880 7.16 -38.54 -14.69
N PHE A 881 7.10 -37.39 -14.00
CA PHE A 881 6.24 -36.28 -14.38
C PHE A 881 6.62 -35.71 -15.77
N TYR A 882 7.90 -35.50 -16.06
CA TYR A 882 8.31 -35.00 -17.39
C TYR A 882 8.05 -36.00 -18.51
N LEU A 883 8.20 -37.31 -18.26
CA LEU A 883 7.79 -38.34 -19.22
C LEU A 883 6.29 -38.26 -19.53
N SER A 884 5.45 -37.99 -18.53
CA SER A 884 4.02 -37.73 -18.76
C SER A 884 3.80 -36.48 -19.63
N CYS A 885 4.56 -35.41 -19.41
CA CYS A 885 4.47 -34.19 -20.22
C CYS A 885 4.92 -34.42 -21.67
N ILE A 886 5.94 -35.25 -21.91
CA ILE A 886 6.36 -35.69 -23.25
C ILE A 886 5.23 -36.42 -23.93
N ALA A 887 4.65 -37.44 -23.28
CA ALA A 887 3.57 -38.25 -23.81
C ALA A 887 2.34 -37.40 -24.16
N ILE A 888 1.93 -36.50 -23.26
CA ILE A 888 0.79 -35.60 -23.46
C ILE A 888 1.05 -34.61 -24.60
N THR A 889 2.24 -33.99 -24.64
CA THR A 889 2.58 -33.02 -25.70
C THR A 889 2.58 -33.70 -27.06
N TRP A 890 3.14 -34.89 -27.14
CA TRP A 890 3.15 -35.69 -28.36
C TRP A 890 1.75 -36.10 -28.79
N TRP A 891 0.96 -36.69 -27.90
CA TRP A 891 -0.35 -37.26 -28.21
C TRP A 891 -1.37 -36.21 -28.64
N PHE A 892 -1.46 -35.09 -27.92
CA PHE A 892 -2.51 -34.10 -28.17
C PHE A 892 -2.11 -33.06 -29.22
N TYR A 893 -0.81 -32.76 -29.41
CA TYR A 893 -0.39 -31.61 -30.19
C TYR A 893 0.54 -31.93 -31.36
N THR A 894 1.60 -32.72 -31.18
CA THR A 894 2.70 -32.79 -32.16
C THR A 894 2.81 -34.07 -32.97
N ARG A 895 2.01 -35.11 -32.70
CA ARG A 895 1.97 -36.31 -33.56
C ARG A 895 1.15 -36.05 -34.83
N PRO A 896 1.32 -36.86 -35.91
CA PRO A 896 0.38 -36.84 -37.03
C PRO A 896 -1.08 -37.01 -36.54
N GLY A 897 -1.97 -36.09 -36.92
CA GLY A 897 -3.35 -36.01 -36.42
C GLY A 897 -3.53 -35.29 -35.07
N GLY A 898 -2.45 -34.78 -34.46
CA GLY A 898 -2.48 -33.91 -33.30
C GLY A 898 -2.89 -32.47 -33.65
N LEU A 899 -3.43 -31.73 -32.68
CA LEU A 899 -4.11 -30.45 -32.93
C LEU A 899 -3.21 -29.39 -33.59
N LEU A 900 -1.91 -29.36 -33.26
CA LEU A 900 -0.98 -28.35 -33.79
C LEU A 900 -0.12 -28.88 -34.95
N PHE A 901 -0.21 -30.17 -35.30
CA PHE A 901 0.70 -30.82 -36.24
C PHE A 901 0.67 -30.15 -37.63
N ASP A 902 -0.50 -30.07 -38.27
CA ASP A 902 -0.63 -29.52 -39.62
C ASP A 902 -0.27 -28.03 -39.66
N THR A 903 -0.66 -27.29 -38.61
CA THR A 903 -0.41 -25.85 -38.48
C THR A 903 1.10 -25.56 -38.36
N GLU A 904 1.84 -26.36 -37.60
CA GLU A 904 3.29 -26.19 -37.40
C GLU A 904 4.14 -26.76 -38.55
N HIS A 905 3.55 -27.53 -39.47
CA HIS A 905 4.22 -28.07 -40.66
C HIS A 905 3.79 -27.39 -41.97
N GLY A 906 2.97 -26.34 -41.91
CA GLY A 906 2.56 -25.55 -43.08
C GLY A 906 1.62 -26.30 -44.04
N VAL A 907 0.92 -27.34 -43.56
CA VAL A 907 -0.06 -28.09 -44.34
C VAL A 907 -1.43 -27.39 -44.21
N PRO A 908 -2.18 -27.16 -45.31
CA PRO A 908 -3.52 -26.57 -45.24
C PRO A 908 -4.42 -27.43 -44.35
N ALA A 909 -5.06 -26.82 -43.35
CA ALA A 909 -5.90 -27.53 -42.39
C ALA A 909 -7.00 -28.32 -43.12
N SER A 910 -6.96 -29.65 -43.06
CA SER A 910 -8.08 -30.49 -43.49
C SER A 910 -9.26 -30.30 -42.52
N PRO A 911 -10.52 -30.38 -42.99
CA PRO A 911 -11.67 -30.35 -42.10
C PRO A 911 -11.52 -31.46 -41.06
N ALA A 912 -11.48 -31.06 -39.79
CA ALA A 912 -11.05 -31.88 -38.67
C ALA A 912 -11.72 -33.26 -38.67
N SER A 913 -10.93 -34.33 -38.66
CA SER A 913 -11.41 -35.64 -38.26
C SER A 913 -11.69 -35.62 -36.75
N PRO A 914 -12.85 -36.13 -36.27
CA PRO A 914 -13.14 -36.17 -34.85
C PRO A 914 -12.10 -37.02 -34.10
N LEU A 915 -11.68 -36.55 -32.92
CA LEU A 915 -10.87 -37.36 -32.00
C LEU A 915 -11.65 -38.64 -31.63
N PRO A 916 -10.98 -39.79 -31.45
CA PRO A 916 -11.65 -40.97 -30.92
C PRO A 916 -12.14 -40.65 -29.51
N THR A 917 -13.44 -40.84 -29.29
CA THR A 917 -14.06 -40.80 -27.96
C THR A 917 -13.38 -41.85 -27.06
N PRO A 918 -13.10 -41.55 -25.79
CA PRO A 918 -12.76 -42.60 -24.83
C PRO A 918 -13.92 -43.60 -24.80
N ALA A 919 -13.62 -44.89 -24.91
CA ALA A 919 -14.63 -45.93 -24.74
C ALA A 919 -15.33 -45.76 -23.38
N GLU A 920 -16.65 -45.93 -23.37
CA GLU A 920 -17.52 -45.89 -22.18
C GLU A 920 -17.08 -46.85 -21.07
#